data_AF-A0A3S3LX33-F1
#
_entry.id   AF-A0A3S3LX33-F1
#
_cell.length_a   1.000
_cell.length_b   1.000
_cell.length_c   1.000
_cell.angle_alpha   90.00
_cell.angle_beta   90.00
_cell.angle_gamma   90.00
#
_symmetry.space_group_name_H-M   'P 1'
#
loop_
_entity.id
_entity.type
_entity.pdbx_description
1 polymer ?
#
loop_
_entity_poly.entity_id
_entity_poly.type
_entity_poly.pdbx_seq_one_letter_code
_entity_poly.pdbx_strand_id
1 'polypeptide(L)'
;MDMSLDIGFGVLLEATTIGSGTGNYDSFLRLQATGIEEGFNTDQNGNVLDDKSSFTHSLQYGDIQSINIGGTDYIEFRLDLNESNNATNGEITLTDLRVYISGADATLADYNAGFAGFTSVFDLDNSKPQLLIDANHGSGTDDYRVLIPVSLFQAAGATADSYVTLYSSFSGSNGGFEEWRTITTTGGTEDHPAIAIDKVTVDGAASGDGLTVLANDDISWQYTVTNTGNVALSNVIVTDNQSVVVSAVLGADANHNIGDVNNNGLLDVGEVWKFTGSGKAVIGDYSNTGSVSASANGTTVTDTDDSSYFGADPEIAINKVTVDDGTKGDGLNILSGEAISWEYTVTNAGNVALSGVAVTDSDGSVTPVAVLGVDGQAGSGDSTHNVGDVNNNGLLDLGEAWIYTATGVAGTDNYTNTGSASGSFTDDAGHTGTDTATDDSSYFGADPHITLDKKTNGVDHGLNIFQGQPVTWTYDVTNDGNVALTNVVVKDDNGTPGNTADDFNATAITSGGFNTGDSNKNGVLDIGETWHYQATGTAQLGNYVNNATATTDAYTDTAGHTRTPSATDSSDYEGFSNKALTQGFWGSHSDAWDNVANNEGNPTKSAVASGVLSSLDINPRTDGYLLLGDSNHNGIADDDHDLLISISLAKSIESASTSGDARLIMLQQAIAAQLNIDNGVAQPNNLIDEAVMWLKGQGAWAGLGVNVDANNDGIVDQSGSALAGSAVKTSSTAWTKYVDVTDPGTGITDWNGGKEADGEGLKNALMWFNQGQLVTSGPSGDVAWFNGTNIVDEHPNTLDQFWVTLHEVGGLTGIS
;
A
#
# COMPACT_ATOMS: atom_id res chain seq x y z
N MET A 1 20.25 -53.35 -11.04
CA MET A 1 20.73 -54.41 -10.13
C MET A 1 19.89 -55.62 -10.50
N ASP A 2 20.41 -56.54 -11.31
CA ASP A 2 19.61 -57.68 -11.79
C ASP A 2 19.20 -58.56 -10.61
N MET A 3 17.89 -58.61 -10.34
CA MET A 3 17.32 -59.51 -9.35
C MET A 3 17.26 -60.92 -9.93
N SER A 4 18.32 -61.69 -9.70
CA SER A 4 18.31 -63.14 -9.90
C SER A 4 17.69 -63.81 -8.67
N LEU A 5 16.60 -64.55 -8.86
CA LEU A 5 15.91 -65.26 -7.79
C LEU A 5 16.18 -66.78 -7.89
N ASP A 6 16.82 -67.36 -6.88
CA ASP A 6 16.94 -68.82 -6.76
C ASP A 6 15.58 -69.42 -6.34
N ILE A 7 14.94 -70.11 -7.28
CA ILE A 7 13.64 -70.77 -7.08
C ILE A 7 13.78 -72.23 -6.59
N GLY A 8 15.01 -72.66 -6.31
CA GLY A 8 15.35 -73.93 -5.68
C GLY A 8 16.39 -74.73 -6.47
N PHE A 9 17.23 -75.49 -5.75
CA PHE A 9 18.24 -76.40 -6.32
C PHE A 9 19.25 -75.72 -7.28
N GLY A 10 19.45 -74.41 -7.14
CA GLY A 10 20.32 -73.61 -8.02
C GLY A 10 19.67 -73.26 -9.35
N VAL A 11 18.35 -73.43 -9.49
CA VAL A 11 17.57 -72.91 -10.63
C VAL A 11 17.31 -71.42 -10.39
N LEU A 12 17.67 -70.60 -11.36
CA LEU A 12 17.53 -69.15 -11.28
C LEU A 12 16.40 -68.69 -12.19
N LEU A 13 15.53 -67.84 -11.66
CA LEU A 13 14.55 -67.06 -12.42
C LEU A 13 15.02 -65.60 -12.43
N GLU A 14 15.22 -65.05 -13.61
CA GLU A 14 15.78 -63.71 -13.79
C GLU A 14 14.90 -62.92 -14.75
N ALA A 15 14.60 -61.67 -14.39
CA ALA A 15 14.02 -60.74 -15.35
C ALA A 15 15.06 -60.44 -16.45
N THR A 16 14.62 -60.33 -17.69
CA THR A 16 15.46 -60.01 -18.84
C THR A 16 14.69 -59.11 -19.80
N THR A 17 15.40 -58.41 -20.69
CA THR A 17 14.83 -57.47 -21.67
C THR A 17 15.41 -57.72 -23.06
N ILE A 18 15.85 -58.96 -23.32
CA ILE A 18 16.57 -59.31 -24.55
C ILE A 18 15.54 -59.66 -25.64
N GLY A 19 15.05 -58.64 -26.34
CA GLY A 19 14.02 -58.79 -27.37
C GLY A 19 14.51 -59.42 -28.69
N SER A 20 13.59 -60.03 -29.44
CA SER A 20 13.81 -60.39 -30.84
C SER A 20 12.93 -59.62 -31.82
N GLY A 21 12.07 -58.70 -31.33
CA GLY A 21 11.50 -57.55 -32.05
C GLY A 21 10.72 -57.77 -33.35
N THR A 22 10.70 -59.00 -33.86
CA THR A 22 10.39 -59.30 -35.27
C THR A 22 9.10 -60.09 -35.44
N GLY A 23 8.40 -60.40 -34.34
CA GLY A 23 7.22 -61.26 -34.35
C GLY A 23 7.49 -62.72 -34.71
N ASN A 24 8.76 -63.12 -34.85
CA ASN A 24 9.17 -64.49 -35.15
C ASN A 24 9.82 -65.12 -33.90
N TYR A 25 9.01 -65.33 -32.87
CA TYR A 25 9.42 -65.99 -31.63
C TYR A 25 9.42 -67.51 -31.85
N ASP A 26 10.61 -68.12 -31.90
CA ASP A 26 10.81 -69.56 -32.11
C ASP A 26 10.50 -70.35 -30.84
N SER A 27 9.21 -70.38 -30.50
CA SER A 27 8.69 -71.05 -29.31
C SER A 27 8.62 -72.56 -29.53
N PHE A 28 8.93 -73.31 -28.47
CA PHE A 28 8.59 -74.74 -28.41
C PHE A 28 7.29 -74.99 -27.60
N LEU A 29 6.79 -73.97 -26.90
CA LEU A 29 5.51 -73.98 -26.18
C LEU A 29 4.88 -72.59 -26.22
N ARG A 30 3.62 -72.51 -26.64
CA ARG A 30 2.79 -71.31 -26.46
C ARG A 30 1.49 -71.67 -25.76
N LEU A 31 1.14 -70.90 -24.76
CA LEU A 31 -0.11 -71.01 -24.01
C LEU A 31 -1.04 -69.84 -24.36
N GLN A 32 -2.34 -70.08 -24.34
CA GLN A 32 -3.36 -69.04 -24.44
C GLN A 32 -4.68 -69.50 -23.83
N ALA A 33 -5.15 -68.77 -22.83
CA ALA A 33 -6.47 -68.90 -22.24
C ALA A 33 -6.89 -67.60 -21.55
N THR A 34 -7.78 -67.67 -20.55
CA THR A 34 -8.18 -66.50 -19.78
C THR A 34 -8.37 -66.91 -18.32
N GLY A 35 -7.75 -66.17 -17.42
CA GLY A 35 -7.71 -66.38 -15.98
C GLY A 35 -6.62 -67.34 -15.52
N ILE A 36 -6.55 -68.54 -16.12
CA ILE A 36 -5.51 -69.55 -15.88
C ILE A 36 -5.05 -70.09 -17.24
N GLU A 37 -3.73 -70.13 -17.44
CA GLU A 37 -3.09 -70.70 -18.63
C GLU A 37 -2.16 -71.82 -18.22
N GLU A 38 -2.41 -73.05 -18.68
CA GLU A 38 -1.54 -74.18 -18.39
C GLU A 38 -1.32 -75.08 -19.61
N GLY A 39 -0.12 -75.66 -19.69
CA GLY A 39 0.21 -76.58 -20.77
C GLY A 39 1.66 -77.03 -20.75
N PHE A 40 2.00 -77.88 -21.71
CA PHE A 40 3.34 -78.45 -21.86
C PHE A 40 3.66 -78.68 -23.34
N ASN A 41 4.95 -78.80 -23.65
CA ASN A 41 5.40 -78.99 -25.02
C ASN A 41 5.21 -80.43 -25.52
N THR A 42 4.61 -80.58 -26.71
CA THR A 42 4.28 -81.87 -27.34
C THR A 42 4.19 -81.76 -28.86
N ASP A 43 4.42 -82.86 -29.58
CA ASP A 43 4.14 -82.99 -31.02
C ASP A 43 2.73 -83.55 -31.31
N GLN A 44 1.94 -83.81 -30.27
CA GLN A 44 0.60 -84.35 -30.42
C GLN A 44 -0.32 -83.33 -31.10
N ASN A 45 -0.65 -83.58 -32.37
CA ASN A 45 -1.57 -82.75 -33.14
C ASN A 45 -2.99 -82.74 -32.51
N GLY A 46 -3.40 -81.56 -32.02
CA GLY A 46 -4.69 -81.28 -31.43
C GLY A 46 -4.53 -80.87 -29.97
N ASN A 47 -4.79 -79.58 -29.68
CA ASN A 47 -4.63 -78.91 -28.38
C ASN A 47 -4.80 -79.87 -27.20
N VAL A 48 -3.67 -80.26 -26.59
CA VAL A 48 -3.67 -81.14 -25.43
C VAL A 48 -4.15 -80.38 -24.18
N LEU A 49 -3.99 -79.05 -24.16
CA LEU A 49 -4.36 -78.11 -23.09
C LEU A 49 -4.64 -76.71 -23.67
N ASP A 50 -4.27 -75.62 -22.99
CA ASP A 50 -4.31 -74.23 -23.49
C ASP A 50 -3.24 -73.96 -24.58
N ASP A 51 -2.64 -75.00 -25.14
CA ASP A 51 -1.54 -74.91 -26.09
C ASP A 51 -2.00 -74.60 -27.53
N LYS A 52 -1.15 -73.89 -28.28
CA LYS A 52 -1.38 -73.59 -29.70
C LYS A 52 -0.58 -74.52 -30.61
N SER A 53 -1.26 -75.52 -31.17
CA SER A 53 -0.65 -76.66 -31.89
C SER A 53 0.30 -76.35 -33.06
N SER A 54 0.33 -75.13 -33.61
CA SER A 54 1.24 -74.76 -34.71
C SER A 54 2.58 -74.21 -34.24
N PHE A 55 2.75 -73.97 -32.94
CA PHE A 55 3.93 -73.35 -32.33
C PHE A 55 4.40 -74.09 -31.07
N THR A 56 3.79 -75.23 -30.78
CA THR A 56 4.16 -76.14 -29.70
C THR A 56 4.72 -77.40 -30.33
N HIS A 57 5.90 -77.84 -29.90
CA HIS A 57 6.54 -79.05 -30.39
C HIS A 57 7.41 -79.69 -29.30
N SER A 58 7.70 -80.98 -29.45
CA SER A 58 8.56 -81.71 -28.53
C SER A 58 10.02 -81.26 -28.64
N LEU A 59 10.76 -81.35 -27.53
CA LEU A 59 12.19 -81.07 -27.46
C LEU A 59 12.96 -82.34 -27.10
N GLN A 60 14.11 -82.56 -27.72
CA GLN A 60 15.07 -83.57 -27.31
C GLN A 60 16.27 -82.92 -26.63
N TYR A 61 16.75 -83.50 -25.54
CA TYR A 61 17.85 -82.94 -24.73
C TYR A 61 19.14 -82.78 -25.55
N GLY A 62 19.42 -83.68 -26.49
CA GLY A 62 20.57 -83.58 -27.40
C GLY A 62 20.51 -82.40 -28.37
N ASP A 63 19.30 -81.88 -28.58
CA ASP A 63 19.04 -80.70 -29.39
C ASP A 63 18.93 -79.44 -28.52
N ILE A 64 19.35 -79.41 -27.25
CA ILE A 64 19.38 -78.18 -26.45
C ILE A 64 20.83 -77.78 -26.13
N GLN A 65 21.17 -76.52 -26.36
CA GLN A 65 22.47 -75.94 -26.05
C GLN A 65 22.54 -75.50 -24.58
N SER A 66 23.64 -75.86 -23.91
CA SER A 66 23.98 -75.31 -22.59
C SER A 66 24.74 -74.00 -22.71
N ILE A 67 24.49 -73.07 -21.79
CA ILE A 67 25.26 -71.82 -21.62
C ILE A 67 26.06 -71.86 -20.32
N ASN A 68 27.26 -71.24 -20.31
CA ASN A 68 28.09 -71.15 -19.11
C ASN A 68 27.93 -69.78 -18.45
N ILE A 69 27.43 -69.74 -17.22
CA ILE A 69 27.28 -68.51 -16.43
C ILE A 69 28.07 -68.68 -15.14
N GLY A 70 29.08 -67.83 -14.93
CA GLY A 70 29.88 -67.85 -13.70
C GLY A 70 30.60 -69.18 -13.41
N GLY A 71 30.88 -69.98 -14.45
CA GLY A 71 31.52 -71.30 -14.32
C GLY A 71 30.56 -72.48 -14.10
N THR A 72 29.25 -72.24 -14.11
CA THR A 72 28.21 -73.30 -14.07
C THR A 72 27.49 -73.38 -15.41
N ASP A 73 27.29 -74.59 -15.93
CA ASP A 73 26.54 -74.82 -17.17
C ASP A 73 25.04 -74.94 -16.87
N TYR A 74 24.23 -74.18 -17.61
CA TYR A 74 22.78 -74.14 -17.50
C TYR A 74 22.11 -74.46 -18.84
N ILE A 75 20.92 -75.04 -18.78
CA ILE A 75 19.94 -74.98 -19.85
C ILE A 75 19.06 -73.75 -19.61
N GLU A 76 18.94 -72.89 -20.62
CA GLU A 76 18.15 -71.65 -20.56
C GLU A 76 16.79 -71.85 -21.23
N PHE A 77 15.71 -71.57 -20.49
CA PHE A 77 14.36 -71.43 -21.02
C PHE A 77 13.93 -69.98 -20.87
N ARG A 78 13.50 -69.34 -21.94
CA ARG A 78 13.07 -67.94 -21.93
C ARG A 78 11.58 -67.83 -22.10
N LEU A 79 11.00 -66.83 -21.45
CA LEU A 79 9.57 -66.61 -21.33
C LEU A 79 9.25 -65.17 -21.76
N ASP A 80 8.35 -65.07 -22.73
CA ASP A 80 7.68 -63.85 -23.19
C ASP A 80 6.26 -63.88 -22.63
N LEU A 81 5.91 -62.87 -21.84
CA LEU A 81 4.61 -62.66 -21.21
C LEU A 81 3.85 -61.60 -22.01
N ASN A 82 2.54 -61.74 -22.12
CA ASN A 82 1.76 -60.80 -22.93
C ASN A 82 0.46 -60.45 -22.22
N GLU A 83 0.46 -59.44 -21.34
CA GLU A 83 -0.70 -59.08 -20.52
C GLU A 83 -1.35 -57.75 -20.93
N SER A 84 -2.68 -57.63 -20.74
CA SER A 84 -3.42 -56.43 -21.19
C SER A 84 -3.26 -55.23 -20.24
N ASN A 85 -3.03 -54.05 -20.81
CA ASN A 85 -2.64 -52.78 -20.18
C ASN A 85 -3.69 -52.11 -19.25
N ASN A 86 -4.79 -52.78 -18.88
CA ASN A 86 -5.88 -52.17 -18.10
C ASN A 86 -5.80 -52.42 -16.58
N ALA A 87 -4.78 -53.12 -16.09
CA ALA A 87 -4.45 -53.18 -14.68
C ALA A 87 -3.04 -52.61 -14.49
N THR A 88 -2.85 -51.78 -13.48
CA THR A 88 -1.55 -51.35 -12.96
C THR A 88 -0.54 -52.50 -13.04
N ASN A 89 0.46 -52.37 -13.92
CA ASN A 89 1.66 -53.20 -14.08
C ASN A 89 1.56 -54.60 -14.75
N GLY A 90 0.51 -54.98 -15.51
CA GLY A 90 0.56 -56.22 -16.32
C GLY A 90 0.97 -57.48 -15.52
N GLU A 91 0.53 -57.58 -14.26
CA GLU A 91 0.98 -58.61 -13.32
C GLU A 91 0.38 -59.99 -13.65
N ILE A 92 1.24 -61.00 -13.75
CA ILE A 92 0.86 -62.41 -13.96
C ILE A 92 1.62 -63.29 -12.97
N THR A 93 1.00 -64.36 -12.47
CA THR A 93 1.64 -65.24 -11.48
C THR A 93 1.97 -66.59 -12.10
N LEU A 94 3.26 -66.96 -12.16
CA LEU A 94 3.70 -68.32 -12.45
C LEU A 94 3.41 -69.22 -11.26
N THR A 95 2.39 -70.06 -11.39
CA THR A 95 1.89 -70.94 -10.33
C THR A 95 2.54 -72.31 -10.33
N ASP A 96 2.96 -72.83 -11.47
CA ASP A 96 3.62 -74.14 -11.55
C ASP A 96 4.64 -74.12 -12.68
N LEU A 97 5.83 -74.66 -12.45
CA LEU A 97 6.84 -74.87 -13.48
C LEU A 97 7.55 -76.19 -13.24
N ARG A 98 7.36 -77.14 -14.14
CA ARG A 98 7.94 -78.48 -14.02
C ARG A 98 8.69 -78.83 -15.28
N VAL A 99 9.88 -79.38 -15.09
CA VAL A 99 10.71 -79.90 -16.18
C VAL A 99 10.96 -81.37 -15.94
N TYR A 100 10.66 -82.18 -16.95
CA TYR A 100 10.79 -83.63 -16.92
C TYR A 100 11.66 -84.13 -18.07
N ILE A 101 12.19 -85.34 -17.90
CA ILE A 101 12.72 -86.15 -19.01
C ILE A 101 11.97 -87.47 -19.17
N SER A 102 11.87 -87.94 -20.40
CA SER A 102 11.21 -89.18 -20.80
C SER A 102 11.87 -89.83 -22.02
N GLY A 103 11.51 -91.10 -22.28
CA GLY A 103 11.95 -91.83 -23.48
C GLY A 103 11.07 -91.62 -24.72
N ALA A 104 10.01 -90.83 -24.61
CA ALA A 104 9.08 -90.50 -25.70
C ALA A 104 8.46 -89.12 -25.45
N ASP A 105 7.88 -88.52 -26.48
CA ASP A 105 7.12 -87.28 -26.43
C ASP A 105 5.98 -87.37 -25.40
N ALA A 106 5.76 -86.27 -24.67
CA ALA A 106 4.67 -86.19 -23.69
C ALA A 106 3.32 -86.12 -24.40
N THR A 107 2.34 -86.85 -23.88
CA THR A 107 0.97 -86.84 -24.40
C THR A 107 -0.01 -86.33 -23.36
N LEU A 108 -1.23 -85.97 -23.79
CA LEU A 108 -2.32 -85.62 -22.87
C LEU A 108 -2.62 -86.76 -21.85
N ALA A 109 -2.38 -88.02 -22.22
CA ALA A 109 -2.56 -89.14 -21.30
C ALA A 109 -1.53 -89.10 -20.16
N ASP A 110 -0.30 -88.68 -20.45
CA ASP A 110 0.77 -88.54 -19.46
C ASP A 110 0.47 -87.39 -18.50
N TYR A 111 0.05 -86.22 -19.01
CA TYR A 111 -0.40 -85.10 -18.17
C TYR A 111 -1.55 -85.53 -17.24
N ASN A 112 -2.59 -86.20 -17.76
CA ASN A 112 -3.71 -86.69 -16.95
C ASN A 112 -3.30 -87.73 -15.89
N ALA A 113 -2.19 -88.43 -16.10
CA ALA A 113 -1.58 -89.33 -15.14
C ALA A 113 -0.63 -88.62 -14.16
N GLY A 114 -0.51 -87.28 -14.23
CA GLY A 114 0.43 -86.48 -13.44
C GLY A 114 1.89 -86.72 -13.84
N PHE A 115 2.14 -86.99 -15.13
CA PHE A 115 3.43 -87.42 -15.68
C PHE A 115 4.01 -88.67 -14.99
N ALA A 116 3.14 -89.57 -14.49
CA ALA A 116 3.55 -90.81 -13.84
C ALA A 116 4.32 -91.72 -14.82
N GLY A 117 5.65 -91.74 -14.68
CA GLY A 117 6.58 -92.45 -15.58
C GLY A 117 7.69 -91.58 -16.14
N PHE A 118 7.59 -90.26 -15.98
CA PHE A 118 8.62 -89.29 -16.33
C PHE A 118 9.56 -89.07 -15.13
N THR A 119 10.81 -88.69 -15.39
CA THR A 119 11.76 -88.33 -14.33
C THR A 119 11.80 -86.81 -14.20
N SER A 120 11.46 -86.28 -13.03
CA SER A 120 11.54 -84.83 -12.77
C SER A 120 13.00 -84.36 -12.74
N VAL A 121 13.28 -83.29 -13.47
CA VAL A 121 14.51 -82.49 -13.44
C VAL A 121 14.34 -81.32 -12.47
N PHE A 122 13.19 -80.65 -12.56
CA PHE A 122 12.81 -79.52 -11.72
C PHE A 122 11.29 -79.51 -11.49
N ASP A 123 10.87 -79.07 -10.31
CA ASP A 123 9.46 -78.98 -9.93
C ASP A 123 9.28 -77.79 -8.97
N LEU A 124 8.75 -76.70 -9.52
CA LEU A 124 8.24 -75.56 -8.77
C LEU A 124 6.73 -75.75 -8.63
N ASP A 125 6.31 -76.33 -7.51
CA ASP A 125 4.89 -76.54 -7.25
C ASP A 125 4.14 -75.25 -6.88
N ASN A 126 2.81 -75.34 -6.90
CA ASN A 126 1.89 -74.24 -6.56
C ASN A 126 1.95 -73.73 -5.11
N SER A 127 2.84 -74.27 -4.27
CA SER A 127 3.11 -73.72 -2.93
C SER A 127 4.11 -72.56 -2.95
N LYS A 128 4.75 -72.29 -4.10
CA LYS A 128 5.74 -71.21 -4.29
C LYS A 128 5.50 -70.40 -5.58
N PRO A 129 4.32 -69.78 -5.75
CA PRO A 129 4.05 -68.96 -6.93
C PRO A 129 5.04 -67.80 -7.05
N GLN A 130 5.41 -67.44 -8.28
CA GLN A 130 6.24 -66.29 -8.60
C GLN A 130 5.39 -65.20 -9.25
N LEU A 131 5.32 -64.02 -8.64
CA LEU A 131 4.67 -62.86 -9.25
C LEU A 131 5.63 -62.27 -10.29
N LEU A 132 5.17 -62.23 -11.53
CA LEU A 132 5.86 -61.72 -12.70
C LEU A 132 5.15 -60.48 -13.22
N ILE A 133 5.89 -59.66 -13.95
CA ILE A 133 5.42 -58.42 -14.56
C ILE A 133 5.75 -58.53 -16.05
N ASP A 134 4.75 -58.38 -16.90
CA ASP A 134 4.96 -58.06 -18.32
C ASP A 134 5.54 -56.63 -18.37
N ALA A 135 6.87 -56.55 -18.37
CA ALA A 135 7.59 -55.29 -18.35
C ALA A 135 7.87 -54.78 -19.78
N ASN A 136 7.84 -55.68 -20.77
CA ASN A 136 8.18 -55.39 -22.16
C ASN A 136 6.99 -55.66 -23.08
N HIS A 137 5.99 -54.79 -23.01
CA HIS A 137 4.72 -54.95 -23.72
C HIS A 137 4.88 -55.18 -25.24
N GLY A 138 4.47 -56.35 -25.73
CA GLY A 138 4.44 -56.67 -27.16
C GLY A 138 4.77 -58.13 -27.45
N SER A 139 4.57 -58.58 -28.69
CA SER A 139 4.93 -59.96 -29.06
C SER A 139 6.42 -60.07 -29.42
N GLY A 140 7.16 -60.98 -28.79
CA GLY A 140 8.49 -61.42 -29.20
C GLY A 140 9.66 -60.89 -28.38
N THR A 141 9.41 -60.43 -27.15
CA THR A 141 10.43 -59.95 -26.21
C THR A 141 10.46 -60.82 -24.97
N ASP A 142 11.65 -61.31 -24.57
CA ASP A 142 11.74 -62.12 -23.35
C ASP A 142 11.56 -61.18 -22.13
N ASP A 143 10.63 -61.50 -21.23
CA ASP A 143 10.49 -60.84 -19.92
C ASP A 143 11.28 -61.56 -18.84
N TYR A 144 11.38 -62.89 -18.95
CA TYR A 144 12.05 -63.73 -17.97
C TYR A 144 12.88 -64.83 -18.63
N ARG A 145 13.91 -65.26 -17.92
CA ARG A 145 14.60 -66.52 -18.20
C ARG A 145 14.69 -67.40 -16.97
N VAL A 146 14.58 -68.71 -17.20
CA VAL A 146 14.78 -69.77 -16.22
C VAL A 146 16.04 -70.54 -16.58
N LEU A 147 17.01 -70.51 -15.69
CA LEU A 147 18.30 -71.17 -15.83
C LEU A 147 18.31 -72.44 -14.98
N ILE A 148 18.24 -73.61 -15.61
CA ILE A 148 18.26 -74.90 -14.93
C ILE A 148 19.67 -75.53 -15.04
N PRO A 149 20.38 -75.82 -13.94
CA PRO A 149 21.71 -76.40 -14.01
C PRO A 149 21.73 -77.71 -14.81
N VAL A 150 22.71 -77.86 -15.70
CA VAL A 150 22.95 -79.10 -16.46
C VAL A 150 23.16 -80.30 -15.50
N SER A 151 23.67 -80.05 -14.29
CA SER A 151 23.81 -81.06 -13.25
C SER A 151 22.48 -81.71 -12.81
N LEU A 152 21.35 -80.99 -12.89
CA LEU A 152 20.02 -81.55 -12.59
C LEU A 152 19.55 -82.49 -13.70
N PHE A 153 19.76 -82.14 -14.97
CA PHE A 153 19.47 -83.03 -16.10
C PHE A 153 20.34 -84.30 -16.05
N GLN A 154 21.63 -84.15 -15.71
CA GLN A 154 22.53 -85.29 -15.51
C GLN A 154 22.08 -86.18 -14.34
N ALA A 155 21.64 -85.59 -13.24
CA ALA A 155 21.14 -86.32 -12.07
C ALA A 155 19.82 -87.08 -12.36
N ALA A 156 18.95 -86.52 -13.21
CA ALA A 156 17.76 -87.19 -13.71
C ALA A 156 18.09 -88.34 -14.68
N GLY A 157 19.31 -88.38 -15.22
CA GLY A 157 19.77 -89.42 -16.15
C GLY A 157 19.51 -89.09 -17.63
N ALA A 158 19.44 -87.82 -17.99
CA ALA A 158 19.22 -87.38 -19.37
C ALA A 158 20.30 -87.91 -20.33
N THR A 159 19.86 -88.46 -21.46
CA THR A 159 20.67 -88.80 -22.63
C THR A 159 20.30 -87.89 -23.79
N ALA A 160 21.10 -87.86 -24.86
CA ALA A 160 20.78 -87.06 -26.05
C ALA A 160 19.39 -87.35 -26.64
N ASP A 161 18.94 -88.62 -26.59
CA ASP A 161 17.63 -89.06 -27.08
C ASP A 161 16.48 -88.85 -26.07
N SER A 162 16.76 -88.29 -24.88
CA SER A 162 15.73 -88.03 -23.88
C SER A 162 14.87 -86.85 -24.34
N TYR A 163 13.55 -87.02 -24.31
CA TYR A 163 12.63 -85.91 -24.52
C TYR A 163 12.61 -85.03 -23.27
N VAL A 164 12.60 -83.71 -23.46
CA VAL A 164 12.46 -82.70 -22.40
C VAL A 164 11.06 -82.13 -22.47
N THR A 165 10.32 -82.29 -21.38
CA THR A 165 8.97 -81.73 -21.23
C THR A 165 8.99 -80.62 -20.19
N LEU A 166 8.73 -79.39 -20.62
CA LEU A 166 8.44 -78.26 -19.76
C LEU A 166 6.92 -78.10 -19.69
N TYR A 167 6.41 -78.10 -18.47
CA TYR A 167 5.03 -77.76 -18.13
C TYR A 167 5.03 -76.46 -17.34
N SER A 168 4.15 -75.53 -17.69
CA SER A 168 3.96 -74.29 -16.96
C SER A 168 2.47 -73.99 -16.74
N SER A 169 2.15 -73.35 -15.62
CA SER A 169 0.81 -72.85 -15.30
C SER A 169 0.88 -71.44 -14.76
N PHE A 170 0.05 -70.54 -15.29
CA PHE A 170 -0.06 -69.15 -14.89
C PHE A 170 -1.46 -68.85 -14.36
N SER A 171 -1.56 -67.88 -13.45
CA SER A 171 -2.83 -67.30 -13.01
C SER A 171 -2.80 -65.78 -13.13
N GLY A 172 -3.93 -65.18 -13.46
CA GLY A 172 -4.01 -63.76 -13.78
C GLY A 172 -3.80 -63.47 -15.27
N SER A 173 -3.64 -64.51 -16.10
CA SER A 173 -3.45 -64.40 -17.55
C SER A 173 -4.72 -63.90 -18.24
N ASN A 174 -4.77 -62.61 -18.60
CA ASN A 174 -5.93 -62.00 -19.25
C ASN A 174 -5.57 -61.36 -20.61
N GLY A 175 -4.34 -61.57 -21.09
CA GLY A 175 -3.82 -61.01 -22.32
C GLY A 175 -3.68 -62.00 -23.49
N GLY A 176 -2.50 -61.98 -24.10
CA GLY A 176 -2.10 -62.61 -25.36
C GLY A 176 -1.62 -64.06 -25.22
N PHE A 177 -0.35 -64.34 -25.56
CA PHE A 177 0.26 -65.66 -25.48
C PHE A 177 1.42 -65.64 -24.50
N GLU A 178 1.52 -66.61 -23.59
CA GLU A 178 2.75 -66.89 -22.86
C GLU A 178 3.62 -67.86 -23.68
N GLU A 179 4.81 -67.40 -24.09
CA GLU A 179 5.65 -68.11 -25.06
C GLU A 179 7.00 -68.53 -24.47
N TRP A 180 7.31 -69.83 -24.54
CA TRP A 180 8.60 -70.38 -24.12
C TRP A 180 9.50 -70.72 -25.30
N ARG A 181 10.77 -70.29 -25.22
CA ARG A 181 11.84 -70.71 -26.14
C ARG A 181 13.08 -71.21 -25.41
N THR A 182 13.95 -71.92 -26.13
CA THR A 182 15.25 -72.38 -25.63
C THR A 182 16.26 -72.36 -26.77
N ILE A 183 17.54 -72.55 -26.47
CA ILE A 183 18.61 -72.58 -27.47
C ILE A 183 18.82 -74.02 -27.92
N THR A 184 18.76 -74.34 -29.22
CA THR A 184 18.85 -75.72 -29.72
C THR A 184 20.15 -76.09 -30.48
N THR A 185 20.63 -77.34 -30.37
CA THR A 185 21.97 -77.79 -30.84
C THR A 185 22.12 -78.43 -32.21
N THR A 186 21.12 -79.00 -32.91
CA THR A 186 21.43 -79.66 -34.21
C THR A 186 20.28 -79.82 -35.20
N GLY A 187 20.44 -79.29 -36.42
CA GLY A 187 19.58 -79.72 -37.53
C GLY A 187 19.52 -78.88 -38.80
N GLY A 188 20.18 -77.72 -38.88
CA GLY A 188 20.27 -76.95 -40.12
C GLY A 188 21.50 -76.06 -40.09
N THR A 189 22.21 -75.99 -41.21
CA THR A 189 23.11 -74.89 -41.55
C THR A 189 22.30 -73.60 -41.80
N GLU A 190 21.28 -73.34 -40.99
CA GLU A 190 20.37 -72.22 -41.20
C GLU A 190 20.72 -71.12 -40.21
N ASP A 191 21.16 -70.02 -40.79
CA ASP A 191 21.32 -68.71 -40.19
C ASP A 191 20.11 -68.28 -39.35
N HIS A 192 20.13 -68.24 -38.02
CA HIS A 192 19.07 -67.59 -37.23
C HIS A 192 19.61 -66.28 -36.64
N PRO A 193 19.87 -65.24 -37.46
CA PRO A 193 20.21 -63.94 -36.93
C PRO A 193 19.02 -63.35 -36.17
N ALA A 194 19.29 -62.70 -35.04
CA ALA A 194 18.34 -61.90 -34.29
C ALA A 194 19.10 -60.80 -33.54
N ILE A 195 18.47 -59.63 -33.39
CA ILE A 195 19.07 -58.45 -32.76
C ILE A 195 18.05 -57.82 -31.81
N ALA A 196 18.55 -57.25 -30.72
CA ALA A 196 17.78 -56.43 -29.78
C ALA A 196 18.35 -55.02 -29.71
N ILE A 197 17.52 -54.02 -29.45
CA ILE A 197 17.91 -52.69 -29.01
C ILE A 197 17.15 -52.30 -27.73
N ASP A 198 17.85 -51.66 -26.80
CA ASP A 198 17.28 -51.03 -25.60
C ASP A 198 17.74 -49.56 -25.59
N LYS A 199 16.80 -48.63 -25.52
CA LYS A 199 17.00 -47.19 -25.62
C LYS A 199 16.45 -46.50 -24.38
N VAL A 200 17.30 -45.71 -23.73
CA VAL A 200 16.89 -44.92 -22.57
C VAL A 200 17.21 -43.44 -22.76
N THR A 201 16.34 -42.58 -22.24
CA THR A 201 16.64 -41.16 -22.07
C THR A 201 17.58 -40.99 -20.87
N VAL A 202 18.53 -40.07 -20.96
CA VAL A 202 19.52 -39.78 -19.93
C VAL A 202 19.65 -38.29 -19.72
N ASP A 203 19.39 -37.85 -18.50
CA ASP A 203 19.60 -36.49 -18.02
C ASP A 203 20.56 -36.51 -16.82
N GLY A 204 21.80 -36.07 -17.05
CA GLY A 204 22.85 -36.09 -16.03
C GLY A 204 23.07 -37.49 -15.43
N ALA A 205 22.62 -37.68 -14.18
CA ALA A 205 22.71 -38.94 -13.44
C ALA A 205 21.41 -39.78 -13.51
N ALA A 206 20.30 -39.21 -13.96
CA ALA A 206 19.03 -39.90 -14.16
C ALA A 206 19.02 -40.58 -15.55
N SER A 207 18.47 -41.78 -15.61
CA SER A 207 18.38 -42.57 -16.83
C SER A 207 17.15 -43.46 -16.79
N GLY A 208 16.41 -43.53 -17.90
CA GLY A 208 15.18 -44.32 -18.04
C GLY A 208 14.16 -43.59 -18.91
N ASP A 209 12.92 -44.07 -18.87
CA ASP A 209 11.80 -43.49 -19.58
C ASP A 209 10.85 -42.73 -18.66
N GLY A 210 10.10 -41.81 -19.23
CA GLY A 210 9.14 -40.98 -18.50
C GLY A 210 9.81 -40.00 -17.53
N LEU A 211 11.10 -39.70 -17.70
CA LEU A 211 11.80 -38.70 -16.88
C LEU A 211 11.13 -37.34 -17.04
N THR A 212 11.02 -36.59 -15.95
CA THR A 212 10.77 -35.15 -16.01
C THR A 212 12.10 -34.42 -16.10
N VAL A 213 12.25 -33.56 -17.10
CA VAL A 213 13.48 -32.84 -17.41
C VAL A 213 13.17 -31.37 -17.63
N LEU A 214 13.97 -30.44 -17.10
CA LEU A 214 13.79 -29.02 -17.42
C LEU A 214 13.92 -28.76 -18.93
N ALA A 215 12.97 -28.03 -19.49
CA ALA A 215 13.01 -27.64 -20.89
C ALA A 215 14.27 -26.82 -21.20
N ASN A 216 14.89 -27.09 -22.34
CA ASN A 216 16.20 -26.56 -22.77
C ASN A 216 17.43 -27.06 -22.00
N ASP A 217 17.29 -28.02 -21.07
CA ASP A 217 18.46 -28.71 -20.51
C ASP A 217 19.08 -29.68 -21.52
N ASP A 218 20.38 -29.93 -21.34
CA ASP A 218 21.12 -30.88 -22.18
C ASP A 218 20.71 -32.31 -21.83
N ILE A 219 20.23 -33.06 -22.81
CA ILE A 219 19.83 -34.46 -22.66
C ILE A 219 20.63 -35.36 -23.59
N SER A 220 20.66 -36.63 -23.28
CA SER A 220 21.23 -37.66 -24.13
C SER A 220 20.36 -38.91 -24.19
N TRP A 221 20.63 -39.75 -25.18
CA TRP A 221 20.05 -41.08 -25.32
C TRP A 221 21.17 -42.11 -25.36
N GLN A 222 20.96 -43.23 -24.68
CA GLN A 222 21.84 -44.39 -24.76
C GLN A 222 21.10 -45.52 -25.45
N TYR A 223 21.78 -46.22 -26.35
CA TYR A 223 21.25 -47.37 -27.08
C TYR A 223 22.15 -48.57 -26.83
N THR A 224 21.60 -49.66 -26.33
CA THR A 224 22.27 -50.92 -26.04
C THR A 224 21.79 -51.95 -27.05
N VAL A 225 22.68 -52.42 -27.92
CA VAL A 225 22.36 -53.34 -29.00
C VAL A 225 22.94 -54.72 -28.71
N THR A 226 22.10 -55.75 -28.66
CA THR A 226 22.51 -57.12 -28.30
C THR A 226 22.28 -58.07 -29.47
N ASN A 227 23.23 -58.97 -29.75
CA ASN A 227 22.96 -60.09 -30.66
C ASN A 227 22.28 -61.22 -29.90
N THR A 228 21.03 -61.47 -30.26
CA THR A 228 20.14 -62.44 -29.62
C THR A 228 19.99 -63.72 -30.44
N GLY A 229 20.58 -63.75 -31.62
CA GLY A 229 20.59 -64.89 -32.53
C GLY A 229 21.77 -65.83 -32.31
N ASN A 230 21.96 -66.75 -33.26
CA ASN A 230 22.99 -67.79 -33.19
C ASN A 230 24.17 -67.57 -34.15
N VAL A 231 24.22 -66.43 -34.85
CA VAL A 231 25.27 -66.08 -35.83
C VAL A 231 25.75 -64.64 -35.61
N ALA A 232 27.02 -64.37 -35.91
CA ALA A 232 27.60 -63.03 -35.85
C ALA A 232 26.90 -62.07 -36.83
N LEU A 233 26.61 -60.85 -36.38
CA LEU A 233 25.93 -59.83 -37.18
C LEU A 233 26.91 -58.78 -37.71
N SER A 234 26.73 -58.39 -38.97
CA SER A 234 27.51 -57.35 -39.65
C SER A 234 26.62 -56.17 -40.05
N ASN A 235 27.21 -55.02 -40.36
CA ASN A 235 26.49 -53.80 -40.76
C ASN A 235 25.45 -53.36 -39.71
N VAL A 236 25.82 -53.34 -38.44
CA VAL A 236 24.97 -52.83 -37.36
C VAL A 236 24.80 -51.32 -37.53
N ILE A 237 23.57 -50.89 -37.82
CA ILE A 237 23.21 -49.49 -38.04
C ILE A 237 22.09 -49.14 -37.07
N VAL A 238 22.31 -48.13 -36.23
CA VAL A 238 21.30 -47.56 -35.34
C VAL A 238 20.84 -46.22 -35.91
N THR A 239 19.53 -46.00 -35.91
CA THR A 239 18.86 -44.79 -36.37
C THR A 239 17.84 -44.32 -35.33
N ASP A 240 17.40 -43.08 -35.45
CA ASP A 240 16.49 -42.44 -34.51
C ASP A 240 15.41 -41.65 -35.27
N ASN A 241 14.14 -41.82 -34.88
CA ASN A 241 13.01 -41.24 -35.62
C ASN A 241 12.85 -39.72 -35.40
N GLN A 242 13.50 -39.15 -34.38
CA GLN A 242 13.54 -37.70 -34.12
C GLN A 242 14.78 -37.03 -34.71
N SER A 243 15.45 -37.70 -35.66
CA SER A 243 16.66 -37.21 -36.34
C SER A 243 17.85 -36.93 -35.40
N VAL A 244 17.89 -37.61 -34.25
CA VAL A 244 19.08 -37.58 -33.38
C VAL A 244 20.25 -38.22 -34.10
N VAL A 245 21.43 -37.56 -34.06
CA VAL A 245 22.65 -38.13 -34.63
C VAL A 245 23.18 -39.20 -33.69
N VAL A 246 22.98 -40.47 -34.05
CA VAL A 246 23.45 -41.62 -33.27
C VAL A 246 24.92 -41.94 -33.62
N SER A 247 25.76 -42.06 -32.61
CA SER A 247 27.19 -42.37 -32.74
C SER A 247 27.56 -43.59 -31.89
N ALA A 248 28.42 -44.46 -32.42
CA ALA A 248 28.96 -45.59 -31.65
C ALA A 248 29.82 -45.09 -30.48
N VAL A 249 29.67 -45.73 -29.32
CA VAL A 249 30.55 -45.50 -28.17
C VAL A 249 31.78 -46.38 -28.37
N LEU A 250 32.93 -45.79 -28.67
CA LEU A 250 34.13 -46.56 -29.01
C LEU A 250 34.86 -47.06 -27.76
N GLY A 251 35.40 -48.28 -27.85
CA GLY A 251 36.24 -48.87 -26.83
C GLY A 251 37.62 -48.20 -26.72
N ALA A 252 38.51 -48.77 -25.90
CA ALA A 252 39.84 -48.21 -25.64
C ALA A 252 40.74 -48.11 -26.89
N ASP A 253 40.42 -48.84 -27.96
CA ASP A 253 41.16 -48.80 -29.22
C ASP A 253 40.69 -47.70 -30.19
N ALA A 254 39.61 -46.99 -29.85
CA ALA A 254 38.99 -45.91 -30.62
C ALA A 254 38.56 -46.30 -32.05
N ASN A 255 38.41 -47.59 -32.36
CA ASN A 255 38.02 -48.08 -33.68
C ASN A 255 36.82 -49.02 -33.64
N HIS A 256 36.63 -49.76 -32.55
CA HIS A 256 35.52 -50.70 -32.40
C HIS A 256 34.53 -50.21 -31.34
N ASN A 257 33.28 -50.63 -31.49
CA ASN A 257 32.26 -50.33 -30.50
C ASN A 257 32.64 -50.95 -29.16
N ILE A 258 32.30 -50.28 -28.06
CA ILE A 258 32.45 -50.85 -26.73
C ILE A 258 31.58 -52.11 -26.64
N GLY A 259 32.22 -53.23 -26.32
CA GLY A 259 31.59 -54.55 -26.27
C GLY A 259 31.82 -55.44 -27.49
N ASP A 260 32.51 -54.95 -28.53
CA ASP A 260 33.24 -55.80 -29.48
C ASP A 260 34.48 -56.35 -28.77
N VAL A 261 34.38 -57.58 -28.25
CA VAL A 261 35.37 -58.13 -27.32
C VAL A 261 36.64 -58.57 -28.05
N ASN A 262 36.50 -58.97 -29.30
CA ASN A 262 37.60 -59.50 -30.10
C ASN A 262 38.08 -58.53 -31.20
N ASN A 263 37.48 -57.34 -31.30
CA ASN A 263 37.81 -56.26 -32.22
C ASN A 263 37.75 -56.70 -33.69
N ASN A 264 36.73 -57.46 -34.06
CA ASN A 264 36.56 -57.97 -35.43
C ASN A 264 35.53 -57.17 -36.25
N GLY A 265 34.82 -56.21 -35.64
CA GLY A 265 33.81 -55.38 -36.29
C GLY A 265 32.50 -56.12 -36.61
N LEU A 266 32.27 -57.27 -35.98
CA LEU A 266 31.03 -58.05 -36.01
C LEU A 266 30.44 -58.07 -34.61
N LEU A 267 29.12 -57.92 -34.50
CA LEU A 267 28.42 -58.12 -33.23
C LEU A 267 28.26 -59.64 -33.05
N ASP A 268 29.21 -60.26 -32.37
CA ASP A 268 29.25 -61.70 -32.16
C ASP A 268 28.15 -62.17 -31.19
N VAL A 269 27.87 -63.47 -31.19
CA VAL A 269 26.82 -64.05 -30.32
C VAL A 269 27.14 -63.76 -28.85
N GLY A 270 26.21 -63.12 -28.16
CA GLY A 270 26.36 -62.70 -26.76
C GLY A 270 27.11 -61.38 -26.55
N GLU A 271 27.56 -60.69 -27.62
CA GLU A 271 28.10 -59.34 -27.51
C GLU A 271 26.98 -58.29 -27.38
N VAL A 272 27.35 -57.17 -26.75
CA VAL A 272 26.48 -56.02 -26.52
C VAL A 272 27.24 -54.75 -26.91
N TRP A 273 26.76 -54.03 -27.91
CA TRP A 273 27.35 -52.78 -28.40
C TRP A 273 26.59 -51.57 -27.88
N LYS A 274 27.26 -50.44 -27.64
CA LYS A 274 26.62 -49.21 -27.17
C LYS A 274 26.71 -48.06 -28.17
N PHE A 275 25.65 -47.28 -28.24
CA PHE A 275 25.57 -46.06 -29.04
C PHE A 275 24.99 -44.93 -28.20
N THR A 276 25.20 -43.69 -28.63
CA THR A 276 24.68 -42.51 -27.95
C THR A 276 24.24 -41.44 -28.94
N GLY A 277 23.30 -40.59 -28.51
CA GLY A 277 22.92 -39.35 -29.16
C GLY A 277 22.68 -38.25 -28.12
N SER A 278 22.66 -36.99 -28.53
CA SER A 278 22.42 -35.86 -27.62
C SER A 278 21.53 -34.79 -28.24
N GLY A 279 20.89 -34.01 -27.37
CA GLY A 279 19.94 -32.98 -27.75
C GLY A 279 19.59 -32.04 -26.60
N LYS A 280 18.54 -31.26 -26.80
CA LYS A 280 17.93 -30.37 -25.80
C LYS A 280 16.53 -30.85 -25.50
N ALA A 281 16.14 -30.86 -24.23
CA ALA A 281 14.76 -31.17 -23.83
C ALA A 281 13.80 -30.12 -24.41
N VAL A 282 12.67 -30.57 -24.95
CA VAL A 282 11.58 -29.70 -25.45
C VAL A 282 10.42 -29.70 -24.46
N ILE A 283 9.66 -28.61 -24.40
CA ILE A 283 8.52 -28.46 -23.47
C ILE A 283 7.43 -29.50 -23.76
N GLY A 284 6.90 -30.13 -22.70
CA GLY A 284 5.80 -31.07 -22.76
C GLY A 284 6.21 -32.52 -23.04
N ASP A 285 5.25 -33.36 -23.39
CA ASP A 285 5.49 -34.79 -23.65
C ASP A 285 6.39 -34.98 -24.88
N TYR A 286 7.43 -35.80 -24.72
CA TYR A 286 8.34 -36.20 -25.79
C TYR A 286 8.46 -37.72 -25.86
N SER A 287 8.40 -38.26 -27.08
CA SER A 287 8.59 -39.68 -27.39
C SER A 287 9.54 -39.83 -28.57
N ASN A 288 10.42 -40.83 -28.51
CA ASN A 288 11.49 -41.02 -29.46
C ASN A 288 11.86 -42.51 -29.63
N THR A 289 11.74 -43.03 -30.84
CA THR A 289 12.01 -44.43 -31.19
C THR A 289 13.40 -44.59 -31.77
N GLY A 290 14.23 -45.43 -31.14
CA GLY A 290 15.47 -45.96 -31.71
C GLY A 290 15.17 -47.17 -32.59
N SER A 291 15.91 -47.34 -33.66
CA SER A 291 15.80 -48.51 -34.53
C SER A 291 17.17 -49.03 -34.90
N VAL A 292 17.40 -50.33 -34.74
CA VAL A 292 18.62 -51.01 -35.19
C VAL A 292 18.33 -51.90 -36.39
N SER A 293 19.30 -52.00 -37.29
CA SER A 293 19.33 -53.03 -38.34
C SER A 293 20.71 -53.67 -38.41
N ALA A 294 20.78 -54.95 -38.71
CA ALA A 294 22.02 -55.66 -38.97
C ALA A 294 21.80 -56.79 -39.98
N SER A 295 22.88 -57.46 -40.39
CA SER A 295 22.83 -58.48 -41.44
C SER A 295 23.74 -59.66 -41.15
N ALA A 296 23.25 -60.87 -41.38
CA ALA A 296 24.05 -62.09 -41.42
C ALA A 296 23.65 -62.90 -42.65
N ASN A 297 24.65 -63.36 -43.41
CA ASN A 297 24.48 -64.24 -44.57
C ASN A 297 23.40 -63.82 -45.59
N GLY A 298 23.17 -62.50 -45.73
CA GLY A 298 22.21 -61.91 -46.65
C GLY A 298 20.81 -61.68 -46.07
N THR A 299 20.55 -62.14 -44.84
CA THR A 299 19.32 -61.86 -44.08
C THR A 299 19.51 -60.58 -43.26
N THR A 300 18.54 -59.67 -43.34
CA THR A 300 18.49 -58.45 -42.51
C THR A 300 17.60 -58.70 -41.30
N VAL A 301 18.08 -58.28 -40.13
CA VAL A 301 17.31 -58.26 -38.88
C VAL A 301 17.18 -56.84 -38.39
N THR A 302 16.07 -56.55 -37.73
CA THR A 302 15.73 -55.21 -37.24
C THR A 302 15.07 -55.31 -35.89
N ASP A 303 15.27 -54.30 -35.06
CA ASP A 303 14.53 -54.12 -33.81
C ASP A 303 14.34 -52.62 -33.53
N THR A 304 13.35 -52.29 -32.68
CA THR A 304 13.01 -50.92 -32.31
C THR A 304 12.67 -50.82 -30.85
N ASP A 305 13.05 -49.72 -30.22
CA ASP A 305 12.73 -49.45 -28.82
C ASP A 305 12.46 -47.96 -28.60
N ASP A 306 11.44 -47.67 -27.77
CA ASP A 306 10.93 -46.33 -27.53
C ASP A 306 11.50 -45.77 -26.23
N SER A 307 11.88 -44.48 -26.25
CA SER A 307 12.19 -43.73 -25.04
C SER A 307 11.33 -42.48 -24.92
N SER A 308 11.14 -41.99 -23.69
CA SER A 308 10.30 -40.80 -23.44
C SER A 308 10.78 -39.91 -22.30
N TYR A 309 10.30 -38.66 -22.28
CA TYR A 309 10.43 -37.72 -21.17
C TYR A 309 9.33 -36.65 -21.23
N PHE A 310 9.13 -35.90 -20.14
CA PHE A 310 8.31 -34.68 -20.08
C PHE A 310 9.19 -33.44 -19.85
N GLY A 311 9.11 -32.46 -20.73
CA GLY A 311 9.83 -31.19 -20.59
C GLY A 311 9.11 -30.19 -19.68
N ALA A 312 9.62 -30.03 -18.46
CA ALA A 312 9.13 -29.10 -17.46
C ALA A 312 9.52 -27.64 -17.79
N ASP A 313 8.54 -26.75 -17.75
CA ASP A 313 8.66 -25.31 -17.98
C ASP A 313 7.96 -24.58 -16.83
N PRO A 314 8.68 -24.28 -15.72
CA PRO A 314 8.12 -23.55 -14.60
C PRO A 314 7.93 -22.08 -14.96
N GLU A 315 6.69 -21.57 -14.87
CA GLU A 315 6.36 -20.16 -15.11
C GLU A 315 5.38 -19.68 -14.03
N ILE A 316 5.63 -18.50 -13.47
CA ILE A 316 4.81 -17.88 -12.43
C ILE A 316 4.28 -16.53 -12.90
N ALA A 317 3.06 -16.19 -12.51
CA ALA A 317 2.49 -14.87 -12.75
C ALA A 317 1.95 -14.28 -11.43
N ILE A 318 1.90 -12.95 -11.37
CA ILE A 318 1.41 -12.19 -10.23
C ILE A 318 0.51 -11.05 -10.73
N ASN A 319 -0.58 -10.81 -10.01
CA ASN A 319 -1.44 -9.64 -10.18
C ASN A 319 -1.61 -8.96 -8.83
N LYS A 320 -1.17 -7.73 -8.73
CA LYS A 320 -1.18 -6.89 -7.54
C LYS A 320 -2.17 -5.74 -7.72
N VAL A 321 -2.99 -5.49 -6.71
CA VAL A 321 -3.93 -4.36 -6.72
C VAL A 321 -3.92 -3.65 -5.38
N THR A 322 -4.19 -2.33 -5.42
CA THR A 322 -4.51 -1.57 -4.20
C THR A 322 -5.97 -1.81 -3.82
N VAL A 323 -6.23 -1.88 -2.51
CA VAL A 323 -7.55 -2.16 -1.95
C VAL A 323 -7.90 -1.09 -0.90
N ASP A 324 -9.09 -0.51 -1.05
CA ASP A 324 -9.66 0.51 -0.17
C ASP A 324 -11.12 0.15 0.15
N ASP A 325 -11.38 -0.24 1.41
CA ASP A 325 -12.67 -0.74 1.92
C ASP A 325 -13.41 -1.74 0.98
N GLY A 326 -12.64 -2.56 0.27
CA GLY A 326 -13.12 -3.60 -0.64
C GLY A 326 -13.19 -3.19 -2.11
N THR A 327 -13.00 -1.90 -2.44
CA THR A 327 -12.75 -1.43 -3.80
C THR A 327 -11.31 -1.79 -4.18
N LYS A 328 -11.12 -2.48 -5.32
CA LYS A 328 -9.82 -3.00 -5.74
C LYS A 328 -9.45 -2.51 -7.13
N GLY A 329 -8.19 -2.12 -7.33
CA GLY A 329 -7.65 -1.80 -8.63
C GLY A 329 -6.43 -0.88 -8.55
N ASP A 330 -6.07 -0.35 -9.72
CA ASP A 330 -4.98 0.62 -9.87
C ASP A 330 -5.51 2.01 -10.17
N GLY A 331 -4.71 3.02 -9.82
CA GLY A 331 -5.04 4.42 -10.02
C GLY A 331 -6.26 4.87 -9.21
N LEU A 332 -6.55 4.20 -8.08
CA LEU A 332 -7.60 4.63 -7.17
C LEU A 332 -7.26 6.02 -6.62
N ASN A 333 -8.24 6.92 -6.57
CA ASN A 333 -8.15 8.09 -5.70
C ASN A 333 -8.58 7.64 -4.31
N ILE A 334 -7.75 7.88 -3.30
CA ILE A 334 -7.97 7.48 -1.91
C ILE A 334 -7.69 8.71 -1.02
N LEU A 335 -8.51 8.99 -0.01
CA LEU A 335 -8.21 10.09 0.90
C LEU A 335 -6.92 9.83 1.68
N SER A 336 -6.05 10.82 1.74
CA SER A 336 -4.80 10.73 2.50
C SER A 336 -5.10 10.46 3.98
N GLY A 337 -4.34 9.54 4.57
CA GLY A 337 -4.49 9.08 5.94
C GLY A 337 -5.44 7.89 6.14
N GLU A 338 -6.11 7.41 5.10
CA GLU A 338 -6.97 6.22 5.19
C GLU A 338 -6.18 4.91 5.24
N ALA A 339 -6.74 3.91 5.90
CA ALA A 339 -6.16 2.58 5.95
C ALA A 339 -6.41 1.86 4.62
N ILE A 340 -5.36 1.31 4.02
CA ILE A 340 -5.42 0.61 2.74
C ILE A 340 -4.80 -0.78 2.89
N SER A 341 -5.04 -1.64 1.90
CA SER A 341 -4.31 -2.89 1.75
C SER A 341 -3.88 -3.12 0.31
N TRP A 342 -2.97 -4.07 0.12
CA TRP A 342 -2.61 -4.62 -1.18
C TRP A 342 -2.98 -6.09 -1.21
N GLU A 343 -3.51 -6.54 -2.34
CA GLU A 343 -3.79 -7.95 -2.62
C GLU A 343 -2.91 -8.40 -3.78
N TYR A 344 -2.24 -9.54 -3.61
CA TYR A 344 -1.38 -10.16 -4.60
C TYR A 344 -1.96 -11.54 -4.91
N THR A 345 -2.34 -11.76 -6.16
CA THR A 345 -2.81 -13.07 -6.67
C THR A 345 -1.68 -13.69 -7.48
N VAL A 346 -1.15 -14.81 -7.02
CA VAL A 346 -0.03 -15.52 -7.65
C VAL A 346 -0.55 -16.80 -8.30
N THR A 347 -0.27 -17.00 -9.59
CA THR A 347 -0.76 -18.14 -10.36
C THR A 347 0.39 -18.87 -11.04
N ASN A 348 0.25 -20.19 -11.18
CA ASN A 348 1.15 -20.99 -12.02
C ASN A 348 0.73 -20.85 -13.49
N ALA A 349 1.60 -20.28 -14.31
CA ALA A 349 1.41 -20.12 -15.75
C ALA A 349 2.11 -21.22 -16.56
N GLY A 350 2.97 -22.02 -15.90
CA GLY A 350 3.77 -23.07 -16.50
C GLY A 350 3.04 -24.42 -16.59
N ASN A 351 3.82 -25.48 -16.80
CA ASN A 351 3.30 -26.84 -16.99
C ASN A 351 3.64 -27.83 -15.85
N VAL A 352 4.26 -27.36 -14.78
CA VAL A 352 4.64 -28.16 -13.59
C VAL A 352 4.32 -27.41 -12.31
N ALA A 353 4.03 -28.13 -11.23
CA ALA A 353 3.78 -27.54 -9.92
C ALA A 353 5.01 -26.79 -9.37
N LEU A 354 4.80 -25.62 -8.79
CA LEU A 354 5.90 -24.78 -8.27
C LEU A 354 6.03 -24.91 -6.75
N SER A 355 7.25 -25.10 -6.28
CA SER A 355 7.63 -25.07 -4.88
C SER A 355 8.29 -23.74 -4.50
N GLY A 356 8.43 -23.47 -3.21
CA GLY A 356 9.19 -22.31 -2.72
C GLY A 356 8.57 -20.96 -3.09
N VAL A 357 7.25 -20.89 -3.27
CA VAL A 357 6.56 -19.67 -3.69
C VAL A 357 6.71 -18.57 -2.65
N ALA A 358 7.28 -17.45 -3.07
CA ALA A 358 7.52 -16.29 -2.21
C ALA A 358 7.06 -15.01 -2.90
N VAL A 359 6.55 -14.06 -2.12
CA VAL A 359 6.12 -12.73 -2.59
C VAL A 359 6.83 -11.65 -1.79
N THR A 360 7.33 -10.64 -2.50
CA THR A 360 8.02 -9.48 -1.93
C THR A 360 7.45 -8.19 -2.51
N ASP A 361 7.73 -7.07 -1.84
CA ASP A 361 7.35 -5.74 -2.33
C ASP A 361 8.58 -4.83 -2.44
N SER A 362 8.58 -3.98 -3.46
CA SER A 362 9.60 -2.95 -3.66
C SER A 362 9.62 -1.88 -2.57
N ASP A 363 8.49 -1.65 -1.89
CA ASP A 363 8.40 -0.81 -0.71
C ASP A 363 8.75 -1.63 0.54
N GLY A 364 9.91 -1.36 1.14
CA GLY A 364 10.39 -2.11 2.31
C GLY A 364 9.53 -1.98 3.57
N SER A 365 8.54 -1.08 3.59
CA SER A 365 7.54 -1.01 4.67
C SER A 365 6.32 -1.91 4.43
N VAL A 366 6.15 -2.41 3.21
CA VAL A 366 5.06 -3.30 2.79
C VAL A 366 5.59 -4.74 2.81
N THR A 367 5.03 -5.57 3.68
CA THR A 367 5.40 -6.99 3.78
C THR A 367 4.21 -7.86 3.39
N PRO A 368 4.21 -8.48 2.19
CA PRO A 368 3.20 -9.45 1.79
C PRO A 368 3.19 -10.66 2.73
N VAL A 369 1.99 -11.04 3.17
CA VAL A 369 1.75 -12.21 4.02
C VAL A 369 0.74 -13.11 3.36
N ALA A 370 1.02 -14.41 3.32
CA ALA A 370 0.10 -15.41 2.79
C ALA A 370 -1.21 -15.39 3.58
N VAL A 371 -2.35 -15.44 2.88
CA VAL A 371 -3.65 -15.51 3.51
C VAL A 371 -3.95 -16.98 3.80
N LEU A 372 -3.94 -17.40 5.06
CA LEU A 372 -4.14 -18.81 5.41
C LEU A 372 -5.63 -19.16 5.56
N GLY A 373 -6.05 -20.30 5.03
CA GLY A 373 -7.44 -20.76 5.06
C GLY A 373 -7.72 -21.88 4.06
N VAL A 374 -8.99 -22.23 3.89
CA VAL A 374 -9.47 -23.13 2.84
C VAL A 374 -10.09 -22.30 1.71
N ASP A 375 -10.10 -22.86 0.51
CA ASP A 375 -10.56 -22.20 -0.71
C ASP A 375 -11.83 -21.36 -0.53
N GLY A 376 -11.67 -20.04 -0.69
CA GLY A 376 -12.76 -19.06 -0.60
C GLY A 376 -13.21 -18.66 0.81
N GLN A 377 -12.55 -19.13 1.87
CA GLN A 377 -12.79 -18.70 3.26
C GLN A 377 -11.50 -18.54 4.06
N ALA A 378 -11.06 -17.29 4.21
CA ALA A 378 -10.06 -16.92 5.21
C ALA A 378 -10.52 -17.37 6.61
N GLY A 379 -9.63 -18.06 7.35
CA GLY A 379 -9.91 -18.47 8.74
C GLY A 379 -10.81 -19.71 8.92
N SER A 380 -10.97 -20.55 7.89
CA SER A 380 -11.78 -21.78 7.93
C SER A 380 -11.21 -22.95 8.74
N GLY A 381 -10.04 -22.79 9.35
CA GLY A 381 -9.42 -23.78 10.25
C GLY A 381 -8.19 -24.49 9.68
N ASP A 382 -7.89 -24.35 8.39
CA ASP A 382 -6.54 -24.55 7.87
C ASP A 382 -5.72 -23.29 8.17
N SER A 383 -4.67 -23.45 8.98
CA SER A 383 -3.76 -22.37 9.37
C SER A 383 -2.34 -22.60 8.86
N THR A 384 -2.18 -23.46 7.86
CA THR A 384 -0.88 -23.92 7.36
C THR A 384 -0.74 -23.73 5.85
N HIS A 385 -1.83 -23.73 5.09
CA HIS A 385 -1.82 -23.58 3.64
C HIS A 385 -2.40 -22.24 3.21
N ASN A 386 -1.93 -21.77 2.05
CA ASN A 386 -2.38 -20.52 1.46
C ASN A 386 -3.78 -20.69 0.87
N VAL A 387 -4.61 -19.66 0.93
CA VAL A 387 -5.89 -19.65 0.22
C VAL A 387 -5.62 -19.81 -1.27
N GLY A 388 -6.23 -20.83 -1.88
CA GLY A 388 -6.02 -21.21 -3.28
C GLY A 388 -5.12 -22.42 -3.49
N ASP A 389 -4.50 -22.97 -2.43
CA ASP A 389 -3.89 -24.31 -2.40
C ASP A 389 -5.00 -25.35 -2.21
N VAL A 390 -5.55 -25.84 -3.33
CA VAL A 390 -6.81 -26.59 -3.36
C VAL A 390 -6.66 -27.98 -2.73
N ASN A 391 -5.45 -28.54 -2.80
CA ASN A 391 -5.16 -29.87 -2.29
C ASN A 391 -4.28 -29.89 -1.04
N ASN A 392 -3.88 -28.72 -0.53
CA ASN A 392 -3.09 -28.52 0.68
C ASN A 392 -1.73 -29.25 0.64
N ASN A 393 -1.06 -29.24 -0.52
CA ASN A 393 0.25 -29.89 -0.69
C ASN A 393 1.43 -28.91 -0.57
N GLY A 394 1.16 -27.60 -0.47
CA GLY A 394 2.20 -26.56 -0.39
C GLY A 394 2.97 -26.34 -1.69
N LEU A 395 2.41 -26.76 -2.83
CA LEU A 395 2.88 -26.51 -4.18
C LEU A 395 1.82 -25.70 -4.91
N LEU A 396 2.24 -24.69 -5.67
CA LEU A 396 1.33 -23.94 -6.53
C LEU A 396 1.08 -24.78 -7.79
N ASP A 397 0.01 -25.57 -7.75
CA ASP A 397 -0.37 -26.47 -8.82
C ASP A 397 -0.96 -25.73 -10.03
N LEU A 398 -1.07 -26.44 -11.15
CA LEU A 398 -1.66 -25.89 -12.36
C LEU A 398 -3.12 -25.49 -12.10
N GLY A 399 -3.46 -24.24 -12.42
CA GLY A 399 -4.80 -23.70 -12.22
C GLY A 399 -5.08 -23.16 -10.81
N GLU A 400 -4.13 -23.26 -9.88
CA GLU A 400 -4.22 -22.64 -8.56
C GLU A 400 -3.90 -21.14 -8.60
N ALA A 401 -4.45 -20.41 -7.63
CA ALA A 401 -4.26 -18.97 -7.46
C ALA A 401 -4.11 -18.63 -5.98
N TRP A 402 -2.87 -18.43 -5.56
CA TRP A 402 -2.52 -18.17 -4.16
C TRP A 402 -2.61 -16.68 -3.82
N ILE A 403 -3.20 -16.36 -2.66
CA ILE A 403 -3.47 -14.98 -2.25
C ILE A 403 -2.53 -14.52 -1.14
N TYR A 404 -1.90 -13.36 -1.33
CA TYR A 404 -1.13 -12.66 -0.31
C TYR A 404 -1.72 -11.28 -0.06
N THR A 405 -1.55 -10.75 1.15
CA THR A 405 -2.00 -9.40 1.50
C THR A 405 -0.95 -8.63 2.29
N ALA A 406 -1.00 -7.30 2.17
CA ALA A 406 -0.26 -6.38 3.03
C ALA A 406 -1.16 -5.20 3.39
N THR A 407 -0.85 -4.48 4.48
CA THR A 407 -1.64 -3.33 4.95
C THR A 407 -0.79 -2.09 5.03
N GLY A 408 -1.38 -0.91 4.79
CA GLY A 408 -0.72 0.38 4.87
C GLY A 408 -1.68 1.51 5.19
N VAL A 409 -1.18 2.74 5.06
CA VAL A 409 -1.96 3.97 5.16
C VAL A 409 -1.66 4.80 3.92
N ALA A 410 -2.71 5.32 3.26
CA ALA A 410 -2.57 6.14 2.06
C ALA A 410 -1.79 7.42 2.37
N GLY A 411 -0.72 7.66 1.61
CA GLY A 411 0.05 8.90 1.65
C GLY A 411 -0.67 10.07 0.96
N THR A 412 0.05 11.16 0.72
CA THR A 412 -0.38 12.23 -0.18
C THR A 412 0.22 12.02 -1.57
N ASP A 413 -0.46 12.50 -2.60
CA ASP A 413 -0.04 12.47 -4.01
C ASP A 413 0.07 11.07 -4.62
N ASN A 414 0.72 10.94 -5.77
CA ASN A 414 0.84 9.68 -6.51
C ASN A 414 1.73 8.69 -5.75
N TYR A 415 1.23 7.45 -5.62
CA TYR A 415 1.94 6.30 -5.10
C TYR A 415 1.98 5.19 -6.15
N THR A 416 3.10 4.50 -6.26
CA THR A 416 3.25 3.29 -7.08
C THR A 416 4.29 2.38 -6.45
N ASN A 417 4.00 1.09 -6.38
CA ASN A 417 4.95 0.09 -5.92
C ASN A 417 4.76 -1.26 -6.63
N THR A 418 5.87 -1.97 -6.79
CA THR A 418 5.97 -3.26 -7.49
C THR A 418 5.93 -4.42 -6.51
N GLY A 419 5.05 -5.39 -6.74
CA GLY A 419 5.10 -6.71 -6.13
C GLY A 419 5.93 -7.67 -6.99
N SER A 420 6.64 -8.60 -6.37
CA SER A 420 7.43 -9.62 -7.07
C SER A 420 7.16 -11.00 -6.48
N ALA A 421 6.81 -11.97 -7.32
CA ALA A 421 6.63 -13.37 -6.96
C ALA A 421 7.74 -14.24 -7.57
N SER A 422 8.13 -15.29 -6.87
CA SER A 422 9.09 -16.28 -7.35
C SER A 422 8.63 -17.70 -7.04
N GLY A 423 8.96 -18.67 -7.89
CA GLY A 423 8.72 -20.10 -7.65
C GLY A 423 9.79 -20.97 -8.31
N SER A 424 9.88 -22.24 -7.91
CA SER A 424 10.88 -23.17 -8.41
C SER A 424 10.37 -24.59 -8.63
N PHE A 425 10.94 -25.29 -9.61
CA PHE A 425 10.72 -26.70 -9.88
C PHE A 425 12.07 -27.43 -9.91
N THR A 426 12.12 -28.65 -9.35
CA THR A 426 13.30 -29.52 -9.40
C THR A 426 12.95 -30.79 -10.17
N ASP A 427 13.73 -31.11 -11.19
CA ASP A 427 13.51 -32.28 -12.06
C ASP A 427 14.12 -33.58 -11.49
N ASP A 428 14.01 -34.67 -12.25
CA ASP A 428 14.45 -36.00 -11.78
C ASP A 428 15.97 -36.13 -11.68
N ALA A 429 16.73 -35.31 -12.41
CA ALA A 429 18.18 -35.23 -12.31
C ALA A 429 18.64 -34.30 -11.17
N GLY A 430 17.71 -33.59 -10.53
CA GLY A 430 17.97 -32.65 -9.44
C GLY A 430 18.36 -31.26 -9.92
N HIS A 431 18.20 -30.94 -11.21
CA HIS A 431 18.34 -29.58 -11.71
C HIS A 431 17.15 -28.75 -11.23
N THR A 432 17.37 -27.47 -10.93
CA THR A 432 16.32 -26.59 -10.42
C THR A 432 16.12 -25.40 -11.35
N GLY A 433 14.92 -25.29 -11.90
CA GLY A 433 14.44 -24.14 -12.65
C GLY A 433 13.71 -23.18 -11.71
N THR A 434 13.94 -21.88 -11.87
CA THR A 434 13.25 -20.84 -11.09
C THR A 434 12.67 -19.81 -12.03
N ASP A 435 11.48 -19.32 -11.72
CA ASP A 435 10.87 -18.20 -12.43
C ASP A 435 10.43 -17.09 -11.48
N THR A 436 10.35 -15.87 -12.01
CA THR A 436 9.97 -14.67 -11.27
C THR A 436 9.08 -13.77 -12.12
N ALA A 437 8.03 -13.22 -11.51
CA ALA A 437 7.15 -12.25 -12.13
C ALA A 437 6.94 -11.03 -11.24
N THR A 438 6.65 -9.89 -11.86
CA THR A 438 6.41 -8.63 -11.17
C THR A 438 5.16 -7.95 -11.69
N ASP A 439 4.46 -7.26 -10.79
CA ASP A 439 3.31 -6.45 -11.16
C ASP A 439 3.22 -5.20 -10.28
N ASP A 440 2.85 -4.08 -10.90
CA ASP A 440 2.78 -2.77 -10.26
C ASP A 440 1.35 -2.48 -9.80
N SER A 441 1.21 -1.81 -8.66
CA SER A 441 -0.07 -1.20 -8.27
C SER A 441 0.12 0.28 -7.95
N SER A 442 -0.95 1.07 -8.08
CA SER A 442 -0.89 2.52 -7.85
C SER A 442 -2.17 3.11 -7.27
N TYR A 443 -2.03 4.26 -6.61
CA TYR A 443 -3.13 5.12 -6.18
C TYR A 443 -2.68 6.59 -6.14
N PHE A 444 -3.64 7.52 -6.07
CA PHE A 444 -3.43 8.94 -5.78
C PHE A 444 -4.03 9.28 -4.41
N GLY A 445 -3.18 9.72 -3.48
CA GLY A 445 -3.55 10.17 -2.14
C GLY A 445 -4.12 11.58 -2.16
N ALA A 446 -5.43 11.69 -2.21
CA ALA A 446 -6.17 12.95 -2.22
C ALA A 446 -6.16 13.62 -0.85
N ASP A 447 -5.65 14.85 -0.80
CA ASP A 447 -5.60 15.73 0.36
C ASP A 447 -6.41 17.01 0.14
N PRO A 448 -7.76 16.95 0.20
CA PRO A 448 -8.60 18.15 0.12
C PRO A 448 -8.43 19.01 1.38
N HIS A 449 -7.94 20.23 1.21
CA HIS A 449 -7.70 21.19 2.28
C HIS A 449 -7.90 22.63 1.78
N ILE A 450 -8.28 23.52 2.70
CA ILE A 450 -8.36 24.96 2.45
C ILE A 450 -7.81 25.74 3.64
N THR A 451 -7.40 26.98 3.40
CA THR A 451 -7.13 27.99 4.43
C THR A 451 -8.04 29.20 4.25
N LEU A 452 -8.19 29.99 5.31
CA LEU A 452 -8.96 31.23 5.33
C LEU A 452 -8.13 32.31 6.01
N ASP A 453 -8.01 33.49 5.38
CA ASP A 453 -7.42 34.71 5.94
C ASP A 453 -8.49 35.82 5.92
N LYS A 454 -8.85 36.32 7.09
CA LYS A 454 -9.89 37.32 7.33
C LYS A 454 -9.26 38.61 7.83
N LYS A 455 -9.69 39.74 7.27
CA LYS A 455 -9.22 41.06 7.70
C LYS A 455 -10.37 42.03 7.90
N THR A 456 -10.22 42.92 8.88
CA THR A 456 -11.06 44.10 9.11
C THR A 456 -10.35 45.34 8.56
N ASN A 457 -10.94 46.01 7.57
CA ASN A 457 -10.36 47.18 6.90
C ASN A 457 -8.92 46.97 6.40
N GLY A 458 -8.59 45.73 5.98
CA GLY A 458 -7.26 45.36 5.49
C GLY A 458 -6.23 45.02 6.59
N VAL A 459 -6.63 45.05 7.86
CA VAL A 459 -5.80 44.66 9.02
C VAL A 459 -6.41 43.45 9.70
N ASP A 460 -5.57 42.55 10.20
CA ASP A 460 -5.98 41.32 10.87
C ASP A 460 -6.52 41.58 12.29
N HIS A 461 -5.65 42.12 13.16
CA HIS A 461 -5.95 42.40 14.57
C HIS A 461 -5.46 43.77 15.04
N GLY A 462 -6.07 44.30 16.11
CA GLY A 462 -5.57 45.48 16.83
C GLY A 462 -5.90 46.82 16.17
N LEU A 463 -6.93 46.86 15.32
CA LEU A 463 -7.40 48.10 14.72
C LEU A 463 -8.29 48.86 15.71
N ASN A 464 -8.12 50.18 15.80
CA ASN A 464 -9.04 51.06 16.52
C ASN A 464 -9.95 51.75 15.52
N ILE A 465 -11.26 51.72 15.74
CA ILE A 465 -12.23 52.31 14.81
C ILE A 465 -13.27 53.12 15.57
N PHE A 466 -13.52 54.36 15.14
CA PHE A 466 -14.61 55.14 15.71
C PHE A 466 -15.97 54.50 15.42
N GLN A 467 -16.83 54.43 16.43
CA GLN A 467 -18.17 53.87 16.35
C GLN A 467 -18.94 54.50 15.18
N GLY A 468 -19.62 53.66 14.39
CA GLY A 468 -20.41 54.09 13.25
C GLY A 468 -19.62 54.32 11.96
N GLN A 469 -18.28 54.32 12.00
CA GLN A 469 -17.48 54.30 10.77
C GLN A 469 -17.71 53.02 9.98
N PRO A 470 -17.64 53.06 8.63
CA PRO A 470 -17.79 51.88 7.81
C PRO A 470 -16.67 50.87 8.10
N VAL A 471 -17.05 49.61 8.18
CA VAL A 471 -16.15 48.46 8.29
C VAL A 471 -16.32 47.59 7.06
N THR A 472 -15.21 47.17 6.45
CA THR A 472 -15.17 46.19 5.37
C THR A 472 -14.42 44.97 5.88
N TRP A 473 -15.05 43.81 5.82
CA TRP A 473 -14.39 42.53 6.05
C TRP A 473 -14.03 41.91 4.70
N THR A 474 -12.80 41.44 4.58
CA THR A 474 -12.32 40.67 3.42
C THR A 474 -11.95 39.26 3.86
N TYR A 475 -12.18 38.28 2.98
CA TYR A 475 -11.93 36.88 3.24
C TYR A 475 -11.24 36.26 2.03
N ASP A 476 -10.06 35.70 2.25
CA ASP A 476 -9.25 35.03 1.23
C ASP A 476 -9.23 33.53 1.54
N VAL A 477 -9.93 32.75 0.72
CA VAL A 477 -9.99 31.28 0.84
C VAL A 477 -9.02 30.67 -0.16
N THR A 478 -7.98 29.99 0.33
CA THR A 478 -6.97 29.36 -0.54
C THR A 478 -7.11 27.84 -0.51
N ASN A 479 -7.08 27.19 -1.67
CA ASN A 479 -6.91 25.73 -1.76
C ASN A 479 -5.42 25.39 -1.73
N ASP A 480 -4.94 25.01 -0.56
CA ASP A 480 -3.60 24.53 -0.29
C ASP A 480 -3.51 22.99 -0.23
N GLY A 481 -4.61 22.30 -0.54
CA GLY A 481 -4.64 20.86 -0.78
C GLY A 481 -4.14 20.46 -2.17
N ASN A 482 -4.33 19.20 -2.55
CA ASN A 482 -3.87 18.65 -3.83
C ASN A 482 -5.00 18.20 -4.78
N VAL A 483 -6.26 18.55 -4.47
CA VAL A 483 -7.43 18.28 -5.31
C VAL A 483 -8.26 19.55 -5.48
N ALA A 484 -8.90 19.68 -6.63
CA ALA A 484 -9.79 20.81 -6.91
C ALA A 484 -11.09 20.70 -6.09
N LEU A 485 -11.61 21.83 -5.61
CA LEU A 485 -12.76 21.89 -4.71
C LEU A 485 -13.89 22.73 -5.29
N THR A 486 -15.13 22.47 -4.89
CA THR A 486 -16.31 23.19 -5.42
C THR A 486 -17.19 23.73 -4.29
N ASN A 487 -18.09 24.65 -4.64
CA ASN A 487 -19.09 25.23 -3.71
C ASN A 487 -18.46 25.82 -2.44
N VAL A 488 -17.47 26.70 -2.62
CA VAL A 488 -16.85 27.44 -1.51
C VAL A 488 -17.88 28.40 -0.89
N VAL A 489 -18.12 28.26 0.41
CA VAL A 489 -19.01 29.11 1.20
C VAL A 489 -18.26 29.66 2.41
N VAL A 490 -18.24 30.98 2.57
CA VAL A 490 -17.69 31.65 3.76
C VAL A 490 -18.85 32.15 4.62
N LYS A 491 -18.99 31.59 5.82
CA LYS A 491 -20.01 31.95 6.80
C LYS A 491 -19.37 32.70 7.96
N ASP A 492 -19.91 33.85 8.31
CA ASP A 492 -19.40 34.79 9.30
C ASP A 492 -20.36 34.89 10.50
N ASP A 493 -19.84 34.97 11.72
CA ASP A 493 -20.64 34.99 12.96
C ASP A 493 -21.13 36.38 13.36
N ASN A 494 -20.89 37.39 12.52
CA ASN A 494 -21.30 38.77 12.74
C ASN A 494 -20.81 39.34 14.09
N GLY A 495 -19.67 38.85 14.58
CA GLY A 495 -19.11 39.23 15.87
C GLY A 495 -19.87 38.71 17.09
N THR A 496 -20.73 37.71 16.91
CA THR A 496 -21.56 37.14 17.98
C THR A 496 -21.41 35.61 18.11
N PRO A 497 -20.30 35.13 18.69
CA PRO A 497 -20.06 33.70 18.85
C PRO A 497 -21.23 32.98 19.56
N GLY A 498 -21.82 32.00 18.87
CA GLY A 498 -22.92 31.18 19.39
C GLY A 498 -24.33 31.69 19.10
N ASN A 499 -24.49 32.88 18.50
CA ASN A 499 -25.78 33.37 18.01
C ASN A 499 -25.93 33.11 16.51
N THR A 500 -26.39 31.92 16.13
CA THR A 500 -26.47 31.58 14.69
C THR A 500 -27.57 32.30 13.91
N ALA A 501 -28.37 33.15 14.56
CA ALA A 501 -29.52 33.82 13.94
C ALA A 501 -29.14 35.05 13.12
N ASP A 502 -27.99 35.67 13.39
CA ASP A 502 -27.46 36.82 12.66
C ASP A 502 -26.18 36.51 11.87
N ASP A 503 -25.70 35.26 11.91
CA ASP A 503 -24.67 34.80 10.97
C ASP A 503 -25.07 35.08 9.51
N PHE A 504 -24.09 35.41 8.67
CA PHE A 504 -24.30 35.65 7.25
C PHE A 504 -23.26 34.98 6.36
N ASN A 505 -23.55 34.88 5.07
CA ASN A 505 -22.58 34.41 4.08
C ASN A 505 -21.90 35.62 3.42
N ALA A 506 -20.57 35.64 3.40
CA ALA A 506 -19.81 36.68 2.71
C ALA A 506 -20.07 36.63 1.20
N THR A 507 -20.05 37.79 0.55
CA THR A 507 -20.33 37.91 -0.88
C THR A 507 -19.05 37.74 -1.68
N ALA A 508 -19.05 36.85 -2.67
CA ALA A 508 -17.90 36.66 -3.56
C ALA A 508 -17.59 37.95 -4.36
N ILE A 509 -16.32 38.32 -4.41
CA ILE A 509 -15.85 39.40 -5.30
C ILE A 509 -15.71 38.78 -6.68
N THR A 510 -16.50 39.26 -7.66
CA THR A 510 -16.55 38.66 -8.99
C THR A 510 -16.12 39.61 -10.10
N SER A 511 -15.45 39.05 -11.12
CA SER A 511 -15.09 39.74 -12.36
C SER A 511 -15.47 38.88 -13.56
N GLY A 512 -16.41 39.36 -14.37
CA GLY A 512 -16.93 38.58 -15.50
C GLY A 512 -17.76 37.35 -15.11
N GLY A 513 -18.33 37.33 -13.90
CA GLY A 513 -19.18 36.24 -13.39
C GLY A 513 -18.47 35.15 -12.59
N PHE A 514 -17.15 35.23 -12.44
CA PHE A 514 -16.32 34.29 -11.68
C PHE A 514 -15.68 34.99 -10.49
N ASN A 515 -15.30 34.23 -9.47
CA ASN A 515 -14.53 34.79 -8.36
C ASN A 515 -13.24 35.44 -8.91
N THR A 516 -12.80 36.56 -8.34
CA THR A 516 -11.57 37.23 -8.79
C THR A 516 -10.30 36.39 -8.62
N GLY A 517 -10.35 35.36 -7.78
CA GLY A 517 -9.31 34.36 -7.58
C GLY A 517 -9.32 33.17 -8.55
N ASP A 518 -10.44 32.98 -9.25
CA ASP A 518 -10.63 31.90 -10.23
C ASP A 518 -9.88 32.27 -11.52
N SER A 519 -8.66 31.75 -11.64
CA SER A 519 -7.69 32.16 -12.65
C SER A 519 -8.06 31.65 -14.04
N ASN A 520 -8.66 30.46 -14.11
CA ASN A 520 -9.05 29.83 -15.38
C ASN A 520 -10.54 29.98 -15.71
N LYS A 521 -11.35 30.53 -14.79
CA LYS A 521 -12.78 30.83 -14.92
C LYS A 521 -13.63 29.59 -15.15
N ASN A 522 -13.35 28.51 -14.40
CA ASN A 522 -14.11 27.27 -14.48
C ASN A 522 -15.15 27.11 -13.34
N GLY A 523 -15.15 28.01 -12.34
CA GLY A 523 -16.03 27.92 -11.17
C GLY A 523 -15.64 26.84 -10.16
N VAL A 524 -14.40 26.38 -10.17
CA VAL A 524 -13.80 25.38 -9.27
C VAL A 524 -12.60 26.03 -8.60
N LEU A 525 -12.48 25.87 -7.28
CA LEU A 525 -11.32 26.33 -6.53
C LEU A 525 -10.16 25.35 -6.80
N ASP A 526 -9.38 25.64 -7.84
CA ASP A 526 -8.26 24.81 -8.24
C ASP A 526 -7.08 24.91 -7.26
N ILE A 527 -6.17 23.96 -7.37
CA ILE A 527 -4.98 23.87 -6.51
C ILE A 527 -4.17 25.17 -6.59
N GLY A 528 -3.93 25.80 -5.45
CA GLY A 528 -3.18 27.05 -5.33
C GLY A 528 -3.96 28.32 -5.66
N GLU A 529 -5.25 28.24 -6.03
CA GLU A 529 -6.08 29.42 -6.18
C GLU A 529 -6.51 30.01 -4.83
N THR A 530 -6.69 31.33 -4.79
CA THR A 530 -7.20 32.07 -3.63
C THR A 530 -8.45 32.85 -4.03
N TRP A 531 -9.62 32.41 -3.59
CA TRP A 531 -10.89 33.07 -3.87
C TRP A 531 -11.21 34.15 -2.84
N HIS A 532 -11.68 35.30 -3.34
CA HIS A 532 -11.88 36.52 -2.56
C HIS A 532 -13.37 36.79 -2.28
N TYR A 533 -13.69 37.15 -1.05
CA TYR A 533 -15.03 37.53 -0.60
C TYR A 533 -14.99 38.81 0.23
N GLN A 534 -16.13 39.49 0.33
CA GLN A 534 -16.29 40.67 1.17
C GLN A 534 -17.65 40.76 1.86
N ALA A 535 -17.67 41.50 2.96
CA ALA A 535 -18.87 41.97 3.64
C ALA A 535 -18.63 43.39 4.18
N THR A 536 -19.71 44.12 4.50
CA THR A 536 -19.61 45.49 5.00
C THR A 536 -20.56 45.71 6.16
N GLY A 537 -20.15 46.55 7.11
CA GLY A 537 -20.94 46.95 8.26
C GLY A 537 -20.50 48.30 8.82
N THR A 538 -20.80 48.55 10.09
CA THR A 538 -20.35 49.75 10.81
C THR A 538 -19.76 49.35 12.16
N ALA A 539 -18.71 50.03 12.59
CA ALA A 539 -18.04 49.74 13.85
C ALA A 539 -18.98 49.89 15.05
N GLN A 540 -18.99 48.88 15.92
CA GLN A 540 -19.70 48.92 17.20
C GLN A 540 -18.83 49.57 18.28
N LEU A 541 -19.32 49.66 19.52
CA LEU A 541 -18.55 50.19 20.65
C LEU A 541 -17.90 49.05 21.42
N GLY A 542 -16.65 49.24 21.85
CA GLY A 542 -15.85 48.28 22.61
C GLY A 542 -15.20 47.20 21.72
N ASN A 543 -14.64 46.18 22.37
CA ASN A 543 -13.98 45.06 21.69
C ASN A 543 -14.96 44.28 20.80
N TYR A 544 -14.59 44.09 19.54
CA TYR A 544 -15.34 43.33 18.56
C TYR A 544 -14.45 42.27 17.92
N VAL A 545 -14.75 41.00 18.18
CA VAL A 545 -14.06 39.85 17.58
C VAL A 545 -15.05 39.17 16.65
N ASN A 546 -14.66 38.98 15.40
CA ASN A 546 -15.54 38.40 14.39
C ASN A 546 -14.90 37.17 13.75
N ASN A 547 -15.55 36.02 13.84
CA ASN A 547 -15.05 34.76 13.30
C ASN A 547 -15.75 34.41 11.99
N ALA A 548 -15.00 33.86 11.04
CA ALA A 548 -15.56 33.27 9.84
C ALA A 548 -15.10 31.82 9.68
N THR A 549 -15.94 31.03 9.02
CA THR A 549 -15.67 29.65 8.64
C THR A 549 -15.91 29.50 7.15
N ALA A 550 -14.87 29.14 6.42
CA ALA A 550 -14.95 28.71 5.03
C ALA A 550 -15.20 27.20 4.98
N THR A 551 -16.06 26.75 4.05
CA THR A 551 -16.35 25.34 3.77
C THR A 551 -16.45 25.12 2.27
N THR A 552 -16.29 23.87 1.84
CA THR A 552 -16.53 23.44 0.45
C THR A 552 -17.45 22.24 0.43
N ASP A 553 -17.84 21.76 -0.76
CA ASP A 553 -18.43 20.44 -0.88
C ASP A 553 -17.45 19.34 -0.44
N ALA A 554 -18.00 18.22 0.03
CA ALA A 554 -17.17 17.07 0.39
C ALA A 554 -16.49 16.48 -0.86
N TYR A 555 -15.17 16.31 -0.80
CA TYR A 555 -14.46 15.48 -1.75
C TYR A 555 -14.76 14.02 -1.44
N THR A 556 -15.17 13.26 -2.46
CA THR A 556 -15.48 11.83 -2.35
C THR A 556 -14.45 11.04 -3.14
N ASP A 557 -13.83 10.05 -2.53
CA ASP A 557 -12.84 9.21 -3.18
C ASP A 557 -13.46 8.02 -3.93
N THR A 558 -12.63 7.07 -4.37
CA THR A 558 -13.09 5.95 -5.21
C THR A 558 -13.92 4.93 -4.43
N ALA A 559 -13.63 4.73 -3.14
CA ALA A 559 -14.38 3.83 -2.26
C ALA A 559 -15.66 4.49 -1.70
N GLY A 560 -15.78 5.81 -1.83
CA GLY A 560 -16.94 6.58 -1.40
C GLY A 560 -16.76 7.22 -0.03
N HIS A 561 -15.55 7.23 0.53
CA HIS A 561 -15.24 8.02 1.71
C HIS A 561 -15.24 9.50 1.37
N THR A 562 -15.58 10.34 2.34
CA THR A 562 -15.76 11.77 2.11
C THR A 562 -15.01 12.61 3.12
N ARG A 563 -14.32 13.65 2.66
CA ARG A 563 -13.73 14.71 3.50
C ARG A 563 -14.27 16.06 3.08
N THR A 564 -14.76 16.85 4.04
CA THR A 564 -15.24 18.21 3.81
C THR A 564 -14.21 19.22 4.33
N PRO A 565 -13.46 19.89 3.44
CA PRO A 565 -12.54 20.95 3.84
C PRO A 565 -13.27 22.09 4.55
N SER A 566 -12.70 22.54 5.67
CA SER A 566 -13.15 23.72 6.41
C SER A 566 -11.98 24.46 7.02
N ALA A 567 -12.01 25.79 7.01
CA ALA A 567 -11.03 26.64 7.68
C ALA A 567 -11.75 27.74 8.46
N THR A 568 -11.22 28.08 9.63
CA THR A 568 -11.76 29.16 10.48
C THR A 568 -10.70 30.20 10.71
N ASP A 569 -11.10 31.46 10.68
CA ASP A 569 -10.21 32.57 10.97
C ASP A 569 -10.98 33.74 11.59
N SER A 570 -10.28 34.60 12.33
CA SER A 570 -10.86 35.69 13.10
C SER A 570 -10.12 36.99 12.87
N SER A 571 -10.85 38.09 12.82
CA SER A 571 -10.26 39.44 12.83
C SER A 571 -10.94 40.27 13.92
N ASP A 572 -10.25 41.26 14.47
CA ASP A 572 -10.79 42.13 15.52
C ASP A 572 -10.55 43.62 15.34
N TYR A 573 -11.36 44.40 16.05
CA TYR A 573 -11.12 45.82 16.29
C TYR A 573 -11.65 46.23 17.67
N GLU A 574 -11.16 47.35 18.19
CA GLU A 574 -11.76 48.05 19.32
C GLU A 574 -12.51 49.29 18.83
N GLY A 575 -13.79 49.35 19.14
CA GLY A 575 -14.69 50.43 18.76
C GLY A 575 -14.71 51.56 19.78
N PHE A 576 -14.55 52.82 19.37
CA PHE A 576 -14.52 53.97 20.29
C PHE A 576 -15.66 54.95 20.06
N SER A 577 -16.26 55.45 21.15
CA SER A 577 -17.38 56.41 21.09
C SER A 577 -16.90 57.84 21.27
N ASN A 578 -17.50 58.78 20.54
CA ASN A 578 -17.28 60.24 20.65
C ASN A 578 -18.33 60.97 21.53
N LYS A 579 -19.02 60.27 22.44
CA LYS A 579 -20.13 60.79 23.28
C LYS A 579 -19.69 61.76 24.39
N ALA A 580 -18.74 62.67 24.14
CA ALA A 580 -18.47 63.75 25.06
C ALA A 580 -19.72 64.62 25.27
N LEU A 581 -19.94 65.06 26.51
CA LEU A 581 -21.10 65.83 26.93
C LEU A 581 -20.69 67.28 27.19
N THR A 582 -21.50 68.19 26.67
CA THR A 582 -21.24 69.62 26.79
C THR A 582 -21.33 70.09 28.24
N GLN A 583 -20.63 71.16 28.57
CA GLN A 583 -20.78 71.89 29.84
C GLN A 583 -22.26 72.11 30.25
N GLY A 584 -23.11 72.52 29.30
CA GLY A 584 -24.53 72.76 29.59
C GLY A 584 -25.30 71.51 30.03
N PHE A 585 -24.88 70.33 29.56
CA PHE A 585 -25.39 69.06 30.05
C PHE A 585 -25.01 68.84 31.51
N TRP A 586 -23.71 68.95 31.84
CA TRP A 586 -23.18 68.72 33.18
C TRP A 586 -23.74 69.70 34.21
N GLY A 587 -23.90 70.98 33.85
CA GLY A 587 -24.56 71.97 34.69
C GLY A 587 -26.05 71.68 34.96
N SER A 588 -26.73 71.01 34.02
CA SER A 588 -28.14 70.61 34.17
C SER A 588 -28.33 69.28 34.91
N HIS A 589 -27.26 68.49 35.05
CA HIS A 589 -27.24 67.16 35.69
C HIS A 589 -26.23 67.12 36.85
N SER A 590 -26.21 68.19 37.65
CA SER A 590 -25.26 68.30 38.77
C SER A 590 -25.42 67.26 39.87
N ASP A 591 -26.55 66.54 39.89
CA ASP A 591 -26.83 65.40 40.76
C ASP A 591 -26.12 64.12 40.29
N ALA A 592 -25.56 64.09 39.08
CA ALA A 592 -24.81 62.95 38.54
C ALA A 592 -23.35 62.87 39.02
N TRP A 593 -22.88 63.88 39.75
CA TRP A 593 -21.48 63.99 40.21
C TRP A 593 -21.40 64.65 41.60
N ASP A 594 -22.47 64.53 42.37
CA ASP A 594 -22.62 65.19 43.65
C ASP A 594 -22.00 64.44 44.84
N ASN A 595 -21.51 63.22 44.59
CA ASN A 595 -20.98 62.33 45.60
C ASN A 595 -22.02 61.99 46.69
N VAL A 596 -23.27 61.79 46.27
CA VAL A 596 -24.36 61.33 47.13
C VAL A 596 -25.09 60.20 46.43
N ALA A 597 -24.60 58.97 46.67
CA ALA A 597 -25.18 57.78 46.09
C ALA A 597 -26.71 57.71 46.31
N ASN A 598 -27.45 57.49 45.22
CA ASN A 598 -28.92 57.38 45.15
C ASN A 598 -29.67 58.72 45.27
N ASN A 599 -28.98 59.87 45.22
CA ASN A 599 -29.59 61.20 45.21
C ASN A 599 -29.93 61.72 43.81
N GLU A 600 -29.75 60.90 42.78
CA GLU A 600 -29.92 61.29 41.39
C GLU A 600 -31.40 61.45 41.05
N GLY A 601 -31.75 62.57 40.43
CA GLY A 601 -33.07 62.87 39.93
C GLY A 601 -33.47 62.00 38.72
N ASN A 602 -34.71 62.18 38.27
CA ASN A 602 -35.23 61.46 37.10
C ASN A 602 -34.44 61.73 35.79
N PRO A 603 -33.95 62.95 35.50
CA PRO A 603 -33.15 63.21 34.30
C PRO A 603 -31.87 62.36 34.24
N THR A 604 -31.10 62.33 35.32
CA THR A 604 -29.85 61.56 35.44
C THR A 604 -30.11 60.06 35.34
N LYS A 605 -31.16 59.56 36.03
CA LYS A 605 -31.60 58.17 35.89
C LYS A 605 -31.97 57.80 34.45
N SER A 606 -32.63 58.71 33.72
CA SER A 606 -32.94 58.50 32.30
C SER A 606 -31.69 58.50 31.42
N ALA A 607 -30.72 59.37 31.73
CA ALA A 607 -29.45 59.45 30.99
C ALA A 607 -28.63 58.17 31.17
N VAL A 608 -28.56 57.62 32.39
CA VAL A 608 -27.96 56.30 32.66
C VAL A 608 -28.70 55.19 31.90
N ALA A 609 -30.03 55.16 31.98
CA ALA A 609 -30.82 54.15 31.26
C ALA A 609 -30.64 54.21 29.73
N SER A 610 -30.35 55.38 29.19
CA SER A 610 -30.04 55.57 27.76
C SER A 610 -28.57 55.32 27.39
N GLY A 611 -27.70 55.02 28.36
CA GLY A 611 -26.26 54.85 28.14
C GLY A 611 -25.54 56.16 27.76
N VAL A 612 -26.07 57.30 28.19
CA VAL A 612 -25.41 58.62 28.11
C VAL A 612 -24.48 58.80 29.30
N LEU A 613 -24.89 58.32 30.48
CA LEU A 613 -24.05 58.27 31.68
C LEU A 613 -23.63 56.82 31.97
N SER A 614 -22.39 56.64 32.43
CA SER A 614 -21.79 55.34 32.78
C SER A 614 -22.34 54.80 34.11
N SER A 615 -22.67 55.68 35.04
CA SER A 615 -23.21 55.37 36.36
C SER A 615 -24.16 56.46 36.84
N LEU A 616 -24.88 56.19 37.92
CA LEU A 616 -25.74 57.17 38.58
C LEU A 616 -24.94 58.34 39.15
N ASP A 617 -23.81 58.06 39.79
CA ASP A 617 -22.84 59.05 40.22
C ASP A 617 -21.48 58.72 39.58
N ILE A 618 -20.97 59.63 38.76
CA ILE A 618 -19.73 59.43 38.00
C ILE A 618 -18.50 59.91 38.75
N ASN A 619 -18.66 60.76 39.78
CA ASN A 619 -17.52 61.28 40.52
C ASN A 619 -16.91 60.13 41.35
N PRO A 620 -15.65 59.73 41.11
CA PRO A 620 -15.04 58.60 41.81
C PRO A 620 -14.75 58.92 43.29
N ARG A 621 -14.84 60.20 43.69
CA ARG A 621 -14.46 60.67 45.03
C ARG A 621 -15.62 60.71 46.00
N THR A 622 -15.27 60.51 47.28
CA THR A 622 -16.24 60.51 48.39
C THR A 622 -16.10 61.63 49.42
N ASP A 623 -15.14 62.54 49.23
CA ASP A 623 -14.76 63.58 50.19
C ASP A 623 -15.36 64.97 49.92
N GLY A 624 -16.26 65.08 48.96
CA GLY A 624 -16.98 66.33 48.63
C GLY A 624 -16.24 67.25 47.65
N TYR A 625 -15.21 66.73 46.99
CA TYR A 625 -14.45 67.40 45.94
C TYR A 625 -14.60 66.69 44.59
N LEU A 626 -14.46 67.45 43.52
CA LEU A 626 -14.13 66.96 42.19
C LEU A 626 -12.62 67.14 42.00
N LEU A 627 -11.95 66.12 41.44
CA LEU A 627 -10.53 66.16 41.14
C LEU A 627 -10.34 66.45 39.66
N LEU A 628 -9.78 67.61 39.33
CA LEU A 628 -9.33 67.93 37.97
C LEU A 628 -7.90 67.43 37.80
N GLY A 629 -7.56 66.90 36.61
CA GLY A 629 -6.24 66.30 36.36
C GLY A 629 -6.23 64.79 36.55
N ASP A 630 -7.36 64.18 36.90
CA ASP A 630 -7.48 62.73 37.10
C ASP A 630 -7.58 62.02 35.75
N SER A 631 -6.45 61.98 35.05
CA SER A 631 -6.33 61.43 33.70
C SER A 631 -6.49 59.90 33.65
N ASN A 632 -6.30 59.22 34.78
CA ASN A 632 -6.43 57.76 34.92
C ASN A 632 -7.76 57.32 35.59
N HIS A 633 -8.59 58.28 35.98
CA HIS A 633 -9.90 58.09 36.60
C HIS A 633 -9.86 57.23 37.88
N ASN A 634 -8.79 57.32 38.66
CA ASN A 634 -8.65 56.56 39.90
C ASN A 634 -9.24 57.30 41.13
N GLY A 635 -9.60 58.57 40.97
CA GLY A 635 -10.13 59.45 42.01
C GLY A 635 -9.11 59.87 43.06
N ILE A 636 -7.81 59.66 42.84
CA ILE A 636 -6.70 59.92 43.76
C ILE A 636 -5.91 61.11 43.24
N ALA A 637 -5.68 62.11 44.10
CA ALA A 637 -4.76 63.20 43.79
C ALA A 637 -3.33 62.73 44.15
N ASP A 638 -2.57 62.28 43.17
CA ASP A 638 -1.25 61.66 43.34
C ASP A 638 -0.11 62.30 42.53
N ASP A 639 -0.38 63.34 41.73
CA ASP A 639 0.67 64.07 40.99
C ASP A 639 0.53 65.61 41.00
N ASP A 640 1.43 66.28 40.26
CA ASP A 640 1.46 67.75 40.19
C ASP A 640 0.39 68.34 39.23
N HIS A 641 -0.26 67.52 38.40
CA HIS A 641 -1.34 67.88 37.49
C HIS A 641 -2.73 67.82 38.14
N ASP A 642 -2.78 67.47 39.42
CA ASP A 642 -4.02 67.43 40.19
C ASP A 642 -4.42 68.78 40.79
N LEU A 643 -5.73 69.02 40.82
CA LEU A 643 -6.37 70.17 41.48
C LEU A 643 -7.78 69.82 41.98
N LEU A 644 -7.99 69.94 43.29
CA LEU A 644 -9.28 69.71 43.94
C LEU A 644 -10.16 70.95 43.91
N ILE A 645 -11.41 70.80 43.50
CA ILE A 645 -12.43 71.84 43.59
C ILE A 645 -13.63 71.34 44.40
N SER A 646 -14.11 72.14 45.36
CA SER A 646 -15.28 71.72 46.15
C SER A 646 -16.48 71.53 45.23
N ILE A 647 -17.24 70.45 45.40
CA ILE A 647 -18.42 70.16 44.55
C ILE A 647 -19.38 71.35 44.55
N SER A 648 -19.54 72.02 45.69
CA SER A 648 -20.39 73.22 45.80
C SER A 648 -19.94 74.37 44.89
N LEU A 649 -18.63 74.58 44.75
CA LEU A 649 -18.06 75.60 43.87
C LEU A 649 -18.10 75.14 42.42
N ALA A 650 -17.72 73.91 42.11
CA ALA A 650 -17.82 73.37 40.75
C ALA A 650 -19.26 73.49 40.21
N LYS A 651 -20.26 73.18 41.02
CA LYS A 651 -21.68 73.32 40.64
C LYS A 651 -22.08 74.76 40.36
N SER A 652 -21.60 75.71 41.16
CA SER A 652 -21.90 77.13 40.93
C SER A 652 -21.24 77.63 39.65
N ILE A 653 -20.06 77.12 39.32
CA ILE A 653 -19.30 77.45 38.11
C ILE A 653 -20.00 76.89 36.86
N GLU A 654 -20.39 75.60 36.87
CA GLU A 654 -21.05 74.95 35.74
C GLU A 654 -22.44 75.52 35.44
N SER A 655 -23.15 76.02 36.47
CA SER A 655 -24.47 76.63 36.32
C SER A 655 -24.44 78.16 36.08
N ALA A 656 -23.26 78.78 36.10
CA ALA A 656 -23.12 80.23 35.90
C ALA A 656 -23.16 80.65 34.42
N SER A 657 -23.80 81.78 34.12
CA SER A 657 -23.67 82.44 32.81
C SER A 657 -22.26 82.99 32.57
N THR A 658 -21.87 83.17 31.30
CA THR A 658 -20.54 83.65 30.87
C THR A 658 -19.95 84.74 31.78
N SER A 659 -18.81 84.43 32.40
CA SER A 659 -18.09 85.31 33.31
C SER A 659 -17.05 86.17 32.58
N GLY A 660 -16.73 87.35 33.13
CA GLY A 660 -15.59 88.17 32.68
C GLY A 660 -14.24 87.75 33.29
N ASP A 661 -14.24 86.74 34.17
CA ASP A 661 -13.03 86.16 34.77
C ASP A 661 -12.58 84.93 33.96
N ALA A 662 -11.44 85.03 33.30
CA ALA A 662 -10.78 83.98 32.53
C ALA A 662 -10.62 82.67 33.31
N ARG A 663 -10.38 82.75 34.63
CA ARG A 663 -10.24 81.57 35.49
C ARG A 663 -11.52 80.75 35.57
N LEU A 664 -12.67 81.43 35.62
CA LEU A 664 -13.98 80.78 35.63
C LEU A 664 -14.28 80.14 34.27
N ILE A 665 -13.91 80.81 33.16
CA ILE A 665 -14.08 80.24 31.81
C ILE A 665 -13.27 78.96 31.64
N MET A 666 -12.01 78.96 32.09
CA MET A 666 -11.17 77.76 32.03
C MET A 666 -11.70 76.64 32.94
N LEU A 667 -12.04 76.95 34.19
CA LEU A 667 -12.64 75.97 35.12
C LEU A 667 -13.91 75.35 34.56
N GLN A 668 -14.77 76.13 33.89
CA GLN A 668 -15.98 75.61 33.25
C GLN A 668 -15.67 74.51 32.22
N GLN A 669 -14.70 74.75 31.34
CA GLN A 669 -14.35 73.74 30.33
C GLN A 669 -13.58 72.56 30.94
N ALA A 670 -12.71 72.81 31.92
CA ALA A 670 -11.96 71.77 32.62
C ALA A 670 -12.87 70.85 33.46
N ILE A 671 -13.86 71.41 34.16
CA ILE A 671 -14.85 70.61 34.91
C ILE A 671 -15.64 69.72 33.95
N ALA A 672 -16.18 70.28 32.86
CA ALA A 672 -16.91 69.48 31.88
C ALA A 672 -16.03 68.39 31.23
N ALA A 673 -14.75 68.69 30.97
CA ALA A 673 -13.79 67.73 30.42
C ALA A 673 -13.49 66.60 31.41
N GLN A 674 -13.23 66.93 32.67
CA GLN A 674 -13.02 65.92 33.71
C GLN A 674 -14.26 65.05 33.91
N LEU A 675 -15.46 65.63 33.95
CA LEU A 675 -16.70 64.85 34.08
C LEU A 675 -16.92 63.94 32.85
N ASN A 676 -16.48 64.33 31.65
CA ASN A 676 -16.47 63.46 30.48
C ASN A 676 -15.48 62.29 30.64
N ILE A 677 -14.27 62.57 31.12
CA ILE A 677 -13.26 61.54 31.45
C ILE A 677 -13.83 60.56 32.47
N ASP A 678 -14.48 61.08 33.52
CA ASP A 678 -15.10 60.28 34.56
C ASP A 678 -16.31 59.47 34.06
N ASN A 679 -16.97 59.97 33.01
CA ASN A 679 -18.02 59.25 32.29
C ASN A 679 -17.48 58.23 31.27
N GLY A 680 -16.17 57.98 31.26
CA GLY A 680 -15.50 57.00 30.39
C GLY A 680 -15.17 57.51 28.98
N VAL A 681 -15.20 58.84 28.75
CA VAL A 681 -14.75 59.42 27.48
C VAL A 681 -13.23 59.55 27.51
N ALA A 682 -12.54 58.82 26.64
CA ALA A 682 -11.10 58.97 26.48
C ALA A 682 -10.77 60.40 26.05
N GLN A 683 -9.81 61.03 26.72
CA GLN A 683 -9.34 62.38 26.39
C GLN A 683 -8.13 62.36 25.45
N PRO A 684 -7.95 63.42 24.64
CA PRO A 684 -6.65 63.74 24.07
C PRO A 684 -5.57 63.77 25.16
N ASN A 685 -4.41 63.20 24.89
CA ASN A 685 -3.38 62.96 25.88
C ASN A 685 -2.95 64.27 26.60
N ASN A 686 -3.03 64.27 27.93
CA ASN A 686 -2.70 65.38 28.84
C ASN A 686 -3.51 66.68 28.65
N LEU A 687 -4.66 66.65 27.96
CA LEU A 687 -5.48 67.84 27.75
C LEU A 687 -5.99 68.44 29.08
N ILE A 688 -6.47 67.61 30.00
CA ILE A 688 -6.94 68.08 31.31
C ILE A 688 -5.77 68.56 32.18
N ASP A 689 -4.62 67.91 32.09
CA ASP A 689 -3.40 68.26 32.83
C ASP A 689 -2.91 69.67 32.46
N GLU A 690 -2.93 70.01 31.16
CA GLU A 690 -2.62 71.37 30.67
C GLU A 690 -3.58 72.42 31.23
N ALA A 691 -4.87 72.09 31.33
CA ALA A 691 -5.87 72.96 31.95
C ALA A 691 -5.56 73.23 33.42
N VAL A 692 -5.18 72.20 34.18
CA VAL A 692 -4.80 72.34 35.58
C VAL A 692 -3.51 73.13 35.74
N MET A 693 -2.50 72.88 34.90
CA MET A 693 -1.25 73.64 34.90
C MET A 693 -1.49 75.13 34.62
N TRP A 694 -2.39 75.45 33.69
CA TRP A 694 -2.82 76.84 33.47
C TRP A 694 -3.50 77.44 34.71
N LEU A 695 -4.41 76.70 35.34
CA LEU A 695 -5.16 77.17 36.52
C LEU A 695 -4.27 77.44 37.74
N LYS A 696 -3.22 76.63 37.92
CA LYS A 696 -2.21 76.79 38.98
C LYS A 696 -1.12 77.80 38.61
N GLY A 697 -1.04 78.22 37.35
CA GLY A 697 0.03 79.09 36.84
C GLY A 697 1.39 78.40 36.89
N GLN A 698 1.44 77.14 36.48
CA GLN A 698 2.60 76.25 36.51
C GLN A 698 2.93 75.74 35.08
N GLY A 699 3.99 74.95 34.93
CA GLY A 699 4.43 74.44 33.63
C GLY A 699 4.74 75.55 32.61
N ALA A 700 4.27 75.37 31.38
CA ALA A 700 4.36 76.35 30.30
C ALA A 700 3.71 77.71 30.65
N TRP A 701 2.76 77.69 31.59
CA TRP A 701 1.94 78.83 32.00
C TRP A 701 2.52 79.61 33.19
N ALA A 702 3.72 79.25 33.64
CA ALA A 702 4.36 79.85 34.79
C ALA A 702 4.62 81.36 34.66
N GLY A 703 4.36 82.10 35.73
CA GLY A 703 4.64 83.54 35.81
C GLY A 703 3.67 84.44 35.02
N LEU A 704 2.57 83.89 34.50
CA LEU A 704 1.57 84.65 33.76
C LEU A 704 0.53 85.37 34.64
N GLY A 705 0.50 85.06 35.95
CA GLY A 705 -0.37 85.74 36.91
C GLY A 705 -1.76 85.12 37.07
N VAL A 706 -1.97 83.92 36.54
CA VAL A 706 -3.09 83.02 36.89
C VAL A 706 -2.66 82.13 38.03
N ASN A 707 -3.49 82.03 39.07
CA ASN A 707 -3.37 81.02 40.12
C ASN A 707 -4.70 80.97 40.89
N VAL A 708 -5.37 79.82 40.90
CA VAL A 708 -6.58 79.56 41.70
C VAL A 708 -6.28 78.87 43.03
N ASP A 709 -5.05 78.42 43.25
CA ASP A 709 -4.52 77.79 44.46
C ASP A 709 -3.33 78.62 44.96
N ALA A 710 -3.62 79.74 45.62
CA ALA A 710 -2.60 80.70 46.02
C ALA A 710 -1.75 80.22 47.21
N ASN A 711 -2.23 79.23 47.96
CA ASN A 711 -1.54 78.66 49.11
C ASN A 711 -0.75 77.37 48.76
N ASN A 712 -0.89 76.86 47.54
CA ASN A 712 -0.29 75.66 46.99
C ASN A 712 -0.64 74.39 47.80
N ASP A 713 -1.87 74.27 48.29
CA ASP A 713 -2.37 73.08 49.00
C ASP A 713 -3.08 72.07 48.08
N GLY A 714 -3.13 72.35 46.77
CA GLY A 714 -3.78 71.52 45.77
C GLY A 714 -5.30 71.72 45.71
N ILE A 715 -5.86 72.72 46.39
CA ILE A 715 -7.29 73.00 46.44
C ILE A 715 -7.57 74.40 45.88
N VAL A 716 -8.62 74.53 45.08
CA VAL A 716 -9.10 75.83 44.59
C VAL A 716 -9.50 76.72 45.77
N ASP A 717 -8.80 77.84 45.94
CA ASP A 717 -9.08 78.84 46.97
C ASP A 717 -10.40 79.57 46.69
N GLN A 718 -11.29 79.57 47.68
CA GLN A 718 -12.63 80.13 47.57
C GLN A 718 -12.90 81.26 48.57
N SER A 719 -13.67 82.27 48.13
CA SER A 719 -14.25 83.32 48.96
C SER A 719 -15.77 83.22 48.91
N GLY A 720 -16.35 82.46 49.85
CA GLY A 720 -17.77 82.08 49.77
C GLY A 720 -18.02 81.13 48.61
N SER A 721 -18.97 81.47 47.74
CA SER A 721 -19.33 80.68 46.53
C SER A 721 -18.59 81.11 45.26
N ALA A 722 -17.54 81.93 45.39
CA ALA A 722 -16.74 82.45 44.28
C ALA A 722 -15.24 82.16 44.51
N LEU A 723 -14.43 82.29 43.45
CA LEU A 723 -12.97 82.18 43.54
C LEU A 723 -12.39 83.28 44.44
N ALA A 724 -11.35 82.94 45.20
CA ALA A 724 -10.54 83.93 45.90
C ALA A 724 -9.68 84.77 44.92
N GLY A 725 -9.28 85.96 45.36
CA GLY A 725 -8.41 86.85 44.60
C GLY A 725 -9.11 87.71 43.53
N SER A 726 -8.32 88.50 42.82
CA SER A 726 -8.82 89.40 41.77
C SER A 726 -9.12 88.64 40.48
N ALA A 727 -10.22 89.00 39.81
CA ALA A 727 -10.59 88.42 38.53
C ALA A 727 -9.51 88.67 37.45
N VAL A 728 -9.21 87.64 36.67
CA VAL A 728 -8.28 87.71 35.53
C VAL A 728 -9.08 88.02 34.29
N LYS A 729 -8.73 89.09 33.55
CA LYS A 729 -9.45 89.43 32.32
C LYS A 729 -8.97 88.59 31.14
N THR A 730 -9.85 88.28 30.19
CA THR A 730 -9.47 87.66 28.90
C THR A 730 -8.57 88.54 28.03
N SER A 731 -8.45 89.84 28.35
CA SER A 731 -7.48 90.74 27.73
C SER A 731 -6.12 90.79 28.45
N SER A 732 -5.90 89.95 29.46
CA SER A 732 -4.66 89.92 30.24
C SER A 732 -3.60 89.06 29.55
N THR A 733 -2.33 89.31 29.90
CA THR A 733 -1.20 88.49 29.43
C THR A 733 -1.38 87.01 29.75
N ALA A 734 -2.11 86.66 30.82
CA ALA A 734 -2.36 85.27 31.17
C ALA A 734 -3.28 84.52 30.20
N TRP A 735 -4.10 85.27 29.44
CA TRP A 735 -5.03 84.69 28.47
C TRP A 735 -4.49 84.76 27.05
N THR A 736 -3.85 85.88 26.68
CA THR A 736 -3.48 86.16 25.27
C THR A 736 -2.03 85.85 24.92
N LYS A 737 -1.22 85.36 25.86
CA LYS A 737 0.19 85.06 25.59
C LYS A 737 0.30 83.61 25.17
N TYR A 738 0.81 83.40 23.97
CA TYR A 738 1.22 82.10 23.47
C TYR A 738 2.38 81.54 24.29
N VAL A 739 2.30 80.25 24.58
CA VAL A 739 3.32 79.47 25.27
C VAL A 739 3.64 78.19 24.50
N ASP A 740 4.73 77.55 24.89
CA ASP A 740 5.13 76.24 24.41
C ASP A 740 4.50 75.15 25.26
N VAL A 741 3.50 74.47 24.71
CA VAL A 741 2.74 73.35 25.30
C VAL A 741 3.20 72.00 24.75
N THR A 742 4.37 71.95 24.09
CA THR A 742 4.94 70.69 23.60
C THR A 742 5.80 70.00 24.65
N ASP A 743 5.91 68.67 24.56
CA ASP A 743 6.85 67.89 25.37
C ASP A 743 8.24 67.91 24.73
N PRO A 744 9.26 68.54 25.34
CA PRO A 744 10.61 68.61 24.80
C PRO A 744 11.30 67.23 24.67
N GLY A 745 10.74 66.16 25.26
CA GLY A 745 11.25 64.79 25.23
C GLY A 745 10.87 63.95 24.00
N THR A 746 9.87 64.34 23.22
CA THR A 746 9.30 63.53 22.12
C THR A 746 10.04 63.71 20.78
N GLY A 747 10.86 64.75 20.65
CA GLY A 747 11.64 65.04 19.44
C GLY A 747 10.81 65.59 18.27
N ILE A 748 9.52 65.89 18.46
CA ILE A 748 8.74 66.66 17.49
C ILE A 748 9.30 68.09 17.49
N THR A 749 9.62 68.61 16.30
CA THR A 749 10.13 69.97 16.17
C THR A 749 8.98 70.93 16.45
N ASP A 750 9.13 71.77 17.47
CA ASP A 750 8.37 72.99 17.67
C ASP A 750 8.03 73.62 16.30
N TRP A 751 6.77 73.43 15.89
CA TRP A 751 6.33 73.73 14.53
C TRP A 751 5.93 75.20 14.37
N ASN A 752 5.92 75.98 15.47
CA ASN A 752 5.55 77.39 15.47
C ASN A 752 6.46 78.33 16.28
N GLY A 753 7.64 77.87 16.69
CA GLY A 753 8.62 78.67 17.42
C GLY A 753 8.25 78.98 18.87
N GLY A 754 7.57 78.06 19.57
CA GLY A 754 7.23 78.11 20.99
C GLY A 754 5.97 78.94 21.25
N LYS A 755 5.03 78.87 20.31
CA LYS A 755 3.78 79.63 20.29
C LYS A 755 2.60 78.78 19.86
N GLU A 756 2.42 77.64 20.51
CA GLU A 756 1.48 76.62 20.06
C GLU A 756 0.07 76.94 20.53
N ALA A 757 -0.09 77.42 21.77
CA ALA A 757 -1.39 77.79 22.33
C ALA A 757 -1.32 78.98 23.28
N ASP A 758 -2.40 79.78 23.34
CA ASP A 758 -2.70 80.70 24.43
C ASP A 758 -3.88 80.19 25.29
N GLY A 759 -4.32 81.00 26.26
CA GLY A 759 -5.44 80.62 27.13
C GLY A 759 -6.77 80.47 26.39
N GLU A 760 -6.96 81.18 25.27
CA GLU A 760 -8.13 80.98 24.41
C GLU A 760 -8.03 79.65 23.64
N GLY A 761 -6.83 79.31 23.15
CA GLY A 761 -6.53 78.04 22.48
C GLY A 761 -6.82 76.83 23.36
N LEU A 762 -6.29 76.81 24.58
CA LEU A 762 -6.51 75.72 25.56
C LEU A 762 -8.00 75.59 25.96
N LYS A 763 -8.66 76.72 26.22
CA LYS A 763 -10.11 76.73 26.47
C LYS A 763 -10.87 76.13 25.30
N ASN A 764 -10.51 76.47 24.06
CA ASN A 764 -11.20 75.97 22.88
C ASN A 764 -10.95 74.47 22.65
N ALA A 765 -9.72 73.98 22.91
CA ALA A 765 -9.43 72.55 22.87
C ALA A 765 -10.32 71.75 23.82
N LEU A 766 -10.43 72.17 25.07
CA LEU A 766 -11.35 71.57 26.06
C LEU A 766 -12.80 71.64 25.58
N MET A 767 -13.21 72.79 25.02
CA MET A 767 -14.56 72.96 24.50
C MET A 767 -14.87 72.00 23.35
N TRP A 768 -13.94 71.80 22.41
CA TRP A 768 -14.13 70.89 21.27
C TRP A 768 -14.11 69.43 21.71
N PHE A 769 -13.30 69.08 22.70
CA PHE A 769 -13.39 67.79 23.36
C PHE A 769 -14.79 67.60 23.96
N ASN A 770 -15.28 68.55 24.75
CA ASN A 770 -16.60 68.52 25.36
C ASN A 770 -17.78 68.53 24.37
N GLN A 771 -17.54 68.90 23.11
CA GLN A 771 -18.53 68.87 22.02
C GLN A 771 -18.41 67.63 21.14
N GLY A 772 -17.49 66.71 21.44
CA GLY A 772 -17.22 65.51 20.64
C GLY A 772 -16.65 65.83 19.25
N GLN A 773 -16.07 67.02 19.07
CA GLN A 773 -15.39 67.42 17.83
C GLN A 773 -13.91 67.06 17.85
N LEU A 774 -13.27 67.15 19.01
CA LEU A 774 -11.94 66.61 19.23
C LEU A 774 -12.09 65.27 19.94
N VAL A 775 -11.76 64.18 19.23
CA VAL A 775 -12.03 62.82 19.67
C VAL A 775 -10.74 62.03 19.74
N THR A 776 -10.73 60.92 20.48
CA THR A 776 -9.61 59.99 20.49
C THR A 776 -10.10 58.55 20.50
N SER A 777 -9.31 57.66 19.90
CA SER A 777 -9.50 56.21 19.95
C SER A 777 -8.74 55.57 21.13
N GLY A 778 -8.51 56.32 22.21
CA GLY A 778 -7.89 55.84 23.45
C GLY A 778 -6.47 56.40 23.72
N PRO A 779 -5.91 56.17 24.91
CA PRO A 779 -4.62 56.75 25.33
C PRO A 779 -3.43 56.39 24.45
N SER A 780 -3.46 55.22 23.81
CA SER A 780 -2.42 54.73 22.88
C SER A 780 -2.90 54.67 21.43
N GLY A 781 -4.07 55.24 21.15
CA GLY A 781 -4.67 55.30 19.81
C GLY A 781 -4.36 56.63 19.13
N ASP A 782 -5.31 57.10 18.32
CA ASP A 782 -5.19 58.37 17.60
C ASP A 782 -6.09 59.44 18.22
N VAL A 783 -5.73 60.70 18.04
CA VAL A 783 -6.54 61.89 18.27
C VAL A 783 -6.95 62.44 16.91
N ALA A 784 -8.21 62.85 16.79
CA ALA A 784 -8.78 63.20 15.50
C ALA A 784 -9.80 64.33 15.61
N TRP A 785 -9.97 65.05 14.50
CA TRP A 785 -11.02 66.06 14.34
C TRP A 785 -12.24 65.48 13.64
N PHE A 786 -13.36 65.44 14.36
CA PHE A 786 -14.66 65.03 13.89
C PHE A 786 -15.50 66.25 13.50
N ASN A 787 -15.86 66.34 12.22
CA ASN A 787 -16.65 67.47 11.71
C ASN A 787 -18.18 67.31 11.87
N GLY A 788 -18.63 66.28 12.59
CA GLY A 788 -20.04 65.91 12.73
C GLY A 788 -20.53 64.83 11.76
N THR A 789 -19.71 64.43 10.78
CA THR A 789 -20.03 63.34 9.84
C THR A 789 -18.84 62.41 9.61
N ASN A 790 -17.64 62.95 9.46
CA ASN A 790 -16.42 62.20 9.20
C ASN A 790 -15.27 62.71 10.07
N ILE A 791 -14.27 61.85 10.27
CA ILE A 791 -12.92 62.27 10.66
C ILE A 791 -12.28 62.98 9.46
N VAL A 792 -11.70 64.16 9.68
CA VAL A 792 -11.05 64.96 8.61
C VAL A 792 -9.59 65.27 8.88
N ASP A 793 -9.10 64.95 10.08
CA ASP A 793 -7.70 65.00 10.45
C ASP A 793 -7.45 64.03 11.61
N GLU A 794 -6.34 63.29 11.59
CA GLU A 794 -6.05 62.18 12.51
C GLU A 794 -4.54 62.00 12.70
N HIS A 795 -4.12 61.95 13.97
CA HIS A 795 -2.74 61.83 14.37
C HIS A 795 -2.61 60.92 15.61
N PRO A 796 -1.42 60.37 15.92
CA PRO A 796 -1.20 59.64 17.17
C PRO A 796 -1.61 60.45 18.40
N ASN A 797 -2.25 59.82 19.40
CA ASN A 797 -2.70 60.51 20.61
C ASN A 797 -1.54 60.81 21.58
N THR A 798 -0.71 61.79 21.22
CA THR A 798 0.32 62.38 22.10
C THR A 798 0.04 63.86 22.30
N LEU A 799 0.59 64.47 23.36
CA LEU A 799 0.36 65.90 23.66
C LEU A 799 0.69 66.79 22.45
N ASP A 800 1.82 66.54 21.79
CA ASP A 800 2.25 67.34 20.64
C ASP A 800 1.36 67.15 19.41
N GLN A 801 1.04 65.89 19.09
CA GLN A 801 0.25 65.53 17.92
C GLN A 801 -1.23 65.95 18.06
N PHE A 802 -1.72 66.01 19.29
CA PHE A 802 -2.99 66.65 19.64
C PHE A 802 -3.00 68.13 19.22
N TRP A 803 -1.97 68.91 19.58
CA TRP A 803 -1.87 70.31 19.18
C TRP A 803 -1.70 70.49 17.66
N VAL A 804 -0.96 69.58 17.01
CA VAL A 804 -0.86 69.53 15.53
C VAL A 804 -2.23 69.33 14.90
N THR A 805 -3.02 68.37 15.39
CA THR A 805 -4.38 68.09 14.88
C THR A 805 -5.25 69.34 14.93
N LEU A 806 -5.19 70.12 16.02
CA LEU A 806 -5.94 71.37 16.10
C LEU A 806 -5.41 72.45 15.16
N HIS A 807 -4.10 72.54 14.97
CA HIS A 807 -3.52 73.51 14.04
C HIS A 807 -3.93 73.25 12.58
N GLU A 808 -3.84 72.00 12.13
CA GLU A 808 -4.04 71.63 10.72
C GLU A 808 -5.50 71.78 10.24
N VAL A 809 -6.47 71.62 11.15
CA VAL A 809 -7.90 71.88 10.87
C VAL A 809 -8.16 73.35 10.48
N GLY A 810 -7.34 74.29 10.97
CA GLY A 810 -7.36 75.70 10.60
C GLY A 810 -8.56 76.51 11.11
N GLY A 811 -8.37 77.83 11.25
CA GLY A 811 -9.46 78.76 11.66
C GLY A 811 -9.82 78.73 13.15
N LEU A 812 -9.02 78.04 13.96
CA LEU A 812 -9.17 77.93 15.41
C LEU A 812 -8.51 79.14 16.10
N THR A 813 -9.26 79.90 16.88
CA THR A 813 -8.72 81.08 17.59
C THR A 813 -7.86 80.66 18.78
N GLY A 814 -6.69 81.29 18.95
CA GLY A 814 -5.78 81.03 20.08
C GLY A 814 -4.80 79.88 19.86
N ILE A 815 -4.80 79.29 18.66
CA ILE A 815 -3.87 78.28 18.17
C ILE A 815 -3.24 78.90 16.92
N SER A 816 -1.91 79.00 16.85
CA SER A 816 -1.24 79.64 15.70
C SER A 816 -0.36 78.70 14.94
#